data_AF-A0A4Q4V922-F1
#
_entry.id   AF-A0A4Q4V922-F1
#
_cell.length_a   1.000
_cell.length_b   1.000
_cell.length_c   1.000
_cell.angle_alpha   90.00
_cell.angle_beta   90.00
_cell.angle_gamma   90.00
#
_symmetry.space_group_name_H-M   'P 1'
#
loop_
_entity.id
_entity.type
_entity.pdbx_description
1 polymer ?
#
loop_
_entity_poly.entity_id
_entity_poly.type
_entity_poly.pdbx_seq_one_letter_code
_entity_poly.pdbx_strand_id
1 'polypeptide(L)'
;MHLVPKELDKLVISQLGFLAQKRLARGVKLNHTEATALIAHNLQELIRDGQHTVADLMTLGSTMLGRRHVLPSVLATLHEVQVEGTFPSGTYLVTVANPIATDDGDLARALYGSFLPIPSADLFELPDASAFGAAAQPGAVIACREKSAGGGRVTINAGRRRIRLRVTSKGDRPIQVGSHYHFVETNPQLEFDRARAYGFRLDVPAGTSVRFEPGDAKTVTLVEIGGRRVIRGGNNLASGPVDAAPAADIVARLQQAGFAHASEEPLGDLGTGLVNPYTLDRAAYNAMFGPTTGDLVRLGSTDLWVKVERDMTVYGDECKFGGGKTLREGMGQMSGCLDGESLDVVIINALILDYTGIYKADIGIKNGMIVGIGKAGNPDVMDGVTQGMIVGSCTDVIAGEGKIITAGGLDTHIHYICPQQAYEAVSSGITTMLGGGTGPSAGTSATTCTPGANLMREMLQACDELPVNIGITGKGNDSAPEALREQVLAGACGLKLHEDWGSTPAAIDACLAVCDEMDVQCLIHTDTLNESGYVESTVAAFKDRTIHTYHTEGAGGGHAPDIISVVELPNVLPSSTNPTRPYTRNTLDEHLDMLMVCHHLSKNIPEDVAFAESRIRAETIAAEDVLHDLGAISMMSSDSQAMGRCGEVVLRTWNTAHKNKVQRGFLEEDAGTGADNFRVKRYVSKYTINPALAQGMAHLVGSVEVGKLADLVVWDPAWFGTKPSLVVKSGLIAYAQMGDPNASIPTVQPVIARPMFAPLVPRTSVLFVSRASVESGRAASYGLRKRVEAVRGCRAVSKRDMRFNSAMPRMHVDPERYTVEADGMVCTAEPATELPLTQAWYVY
;
A
#
# COMPACT_ATOMS: atom_id res chain seq x y z
N MET A 1 -2.99 14.23 38.11
CA MET A 1 -2.88 14.75 36.73
C MET A 1 -4.21 14.71 35.99
N HIS A 2 -5.06 13.67 36.13
CA HIS A 2 -6.35 13.60 35.43
C HIS A 2 -6.23 13.77 33.89
N LEU A 3 -5.17 13.18 33.32
CA LEU A 3 -4.90 13.28 31.88
C LEU A 3 -5.98 12.53 31.08
N VAL A 4 -6.59 13.21 30.13
CA VAL A 4 -7.46 12.59 29.12
C VAL A 4 -6.64 12.09 27.93
N PRO A 5 -7.14 11.17 27.08
CA PRO A 5 -6.36 10.54 26.01
C PRO A 5 -5.62 11.52 25.09
N LYS A 6 -6.24 12.65 24.70
CA LYS A 6 -5.60 13.66 23.86
C LYS A 6 -4.35 14.27 24.51
N GLU A 7 -4.31 14.40 25.84
CA GLU A 7 -3.13 14.94 26.53
C GLU A 7 -1.96 13.95 26.49
N LEU A 8 -2.23 12.64 26.50
CA LEU A 8 -1.20 11.62 26.30
C LEU A 8 -0.61 11.70 24.89
N ASP A 9 -1.44 11.88 23.86
CA ASP A 9 -0.98 12.08 22.48
C ASP A 9 -0.10 13.34 22.35
N LYS A 10 -0.48 14.45 23.00
CA LYS A 10 0.34 15.67 23.00
C LYS A 10 1.68 15.49 23.74
N LEU A 11 1.73 14.65 24.77
CA LEU A 11 3.00 14.30 25.43
C LEU A 11 3.91 13.44 24.54
N VAL A 12 3.35 12.53 23.72
CA VAL A 12 4.13 11.73 22.76
C VAL A 12 4.85 12.64 21.76
N ILE A 13 4.13 13.58 21.14
CA ILE A 13 4.77 14.49 20.17
C ILE A 13 5.71 15.49 20.83
N SER A 14 5.42 15.92 22.06
CA SER A 14 6.33 16.77 22.83
C SER A 14 7.66 16.07 23.08
N GLN A 15 7.64 14.80 23.47
CA GLN A 15 8.86 14.01 23.67
C GLN A 15 9.69 13.85 22.39
N LEU A 16 9.03 13.58 21.27
CA LEU A 16 9.70 13.48 19.97
C LEU A 16 10.21 14.84 19.48
N GLY A 17 9.47 15.92 19.72
CA GLY A 17 9.91 17.28 19.41
C GLY A 17 11.16 17.66 20.19
N PHE A 18 11.21 17.36 21.49
CA PHE A 18 12.41 17.57 22.31
C PHE A 18 13.58 16.68 21.87
N LEU A 19 13.33 15.44 21.45
CA LEU A 19 14.36 14.59 20.82
C LEU A 19 14.91 15.24 19.54
N ALA A 20 14.04 15.76 18.68
CA ALA A 20 14.42 16.45 17.45
C ALA A 20 15.22 17.73 17.75
N GLN A 21 14.84 18.51 18.77
CA GLN A 21 15.62 19.66 19.25
C GLN A 21 17.04 19.24 19.69
N LYS A 22 17.19 18.14 20.43
CA LYS A 22 18.52 17.60 20.81
C LYS A 22 19.34 17.11 19.62
N ARG A 23 18.70 16.60 18.58
CA ARG A 23 19.35 16.19 17.32
C ARG A 23 19.83 17.42 16.55
N LEU A 24 18.95 18.41 16.39
CA LEU A 24 19.27 19.68 15.76
C LEU A 24 20.39 20.42 16.50
N ALA A 25 20.34 20.51 17.83
CA ALA A 25 21.35 21.21 18.64
C ALA A 25 22.79 20.65 18.48
N ARG A 26 22.95 19.42 17.95
CA ARG A 26 24.26 18.82 17.65
C ARG A 26 24.57 18.68 16.16
N GLY A 27 23.84 19.37 15.29
CA GLY A 27 24.13 19.41 13.85
C GLY A 27 23.45 18.33 12.99
N VAL A 28 22.46 17.58 13.53
CA VAL A 28 21.76 16.57 12.72
C VAL A 28 20.73 17.25 11.81
N LYS A 29 20.77 16.93 10.52
CA LYS A 29 19.71 17.28 9.56
C LYS A 29 18.48 16.42 9.82
N LEU A 30 17.36 17.07 10.15
CA LEU A 30 16.15 16.39 10.58
C LEU A 30 15.41 15.75 9.40
N ASN A 31 14.85 14.56 9.60
CA ASN A 31 13.94 13.93 8.66
C ASN A 31 12.50 14.49 8.79
N HIS A 32 11.56 13.95 8.00
CA HIS A 32 10.16 14.41 7.99
C HIS A 32 9.52 14.34 9.38
N THR A 33 9.67 13.19 10.05
CA THR A 33 9.03 12.93 11.34
C THR A 33 9.60 13.83 12.44
N GLU A 34 10.92 14.03 12.45
CA GLU A 34 11.59 14.91 13.41
C GLU A 34 11.27 16.38 13.18
N ALA A 35 11.28 16.85 11.93
CA ALA A 35 10.93 18.23 11.59
C ALA A 35 9.47 18.54 11.96
N THR A 36 8.55 17.64 11.63
CA THR A 36 7.13 17.73 12.02
C THR A 36 6.97 17.83 13.53
N ALA A 37 7.61 16.93 14.27
CA ALA A 37 7.49 16.88 15.71
C ALA A 37 8.10 18.11 16.39
N LEU A 38 9.24 18.61 15.91
CA LEU A 38 9.86 19.83 16.43
C LEU A 38 8.95 21.04 16.25
N ILE A 39 8.44 21.24 15.02
CA ILE A 39 7.56 22.37 14.73
C ILE A 39 6.27 22.25 15.56
N ALA A 40 5.65 21.07 15.57
CA ALA A 40 4.43 20.83 16.34
C ALA A 40 4.64 21.06 17.83
N HIS A 41 5.74 20.57 18.41
CA HIS A 41 6.10 20.78 19.81
C HIS A 41 6.27 22.27 20.15
N ASN A 42 7.07 23.00 19.36
CA ASN A 42 7.28 24.43 19.61
C ASN A 42 6.00 25.24 19.49
N LEU A 43 5.13 24.89 18.53
CA LEU A 43 3.81 25.52 18.43
C LEU A 43 2.98 25.27 19.69
N GLN A 44 3.00 24.06 20.27
CA GLN A 44 2.29 23.78 21.53
C GLN A 44 2.83 24.61 22.70
N GLU A 45 4.14 24.78 22.81
CA GLU A 45 4.75 25.65 23.84
C GLU A 45 4.36 27.12 23.65
N LEU A 46 4.41 27.63 22.42
CA LEU A 46 4.00 29.00 22.13
C LEU A 46 2.50 29.25 22.34
N ILE A 47 1.66 28.24 22.07
CA ILE A 47 0.22 28.27 22.42
C ILE A 47 0.06 28.35 23.94
N ARG A 48 0.83 27.55 24.68
CA ARG A 48 0.79 27.50 26.15
C ARG A 48 1.20 28.82 26.78
N ASP A 49 2.13 29.56 26.19
CA ASP A 49 2.54 30.88 26.68
C ASP A 49 1.45 31.96 26.52
N GLY A 50 0.52 31.75 25.59
CA GLY A 50 -0.67 32.60 25.43
C GLY A 50 -0.40 34.01 24.91
N GLN A 51 0.77 34.24 24.30
CA GLN A 51 1.19 35.55 23.76
C GLN A 51 0.96 35.70 22.26
N HIS A 52 0.60 34.61 21.58
CA HIS A 52 0.43 34.57 20.12
C HIS A 52 -1.00 34.19 19.74
N THR A 53 -1.50 34.82 18.67
CA THR A 53 -2.74 34.41 18.02
C THR A 53 -2.48 33.21 17.09
N VAL A 54 -3.55 32.57 16.61
CA VAL A 54 -3.44 31.53 15.58
C VAL A 54 -2.68 32.06 14.35
N ALA A 55 -2.99 33.27 13.88
CA ALA A 55 -2.36 33.86 12.70
C ALA A 55 -0.85 34.10 12.89
N ASP A 56 -0.44 34.51 14.09
CA ASP A 56 0.99 34.67 14.42
C ASP A 56 1.71 33.33 14.33
N LEU A 57 1.13 32.28 14.90
CA LEU A 57 1.72 30.95 14.94
C LEU A 57 1.79 30.27 13.56
N MET A 58 0.82 30.53 12.68
CA MET A 58 0.89 30.09 11.28
C MET A 58 2.14 30.63 10.58
N THR A 59 2.52 31.87 10.87
CA THR A 59 3.70 32.52 10.29
C THR A 59 4.99 32.10 11.02
N LEU A 60 4.96 32.01 12.34
CA LEU A 60 6.14 31.64 13.14
C LEU A 60 6.61 30.22 12.82
N GLY A 61 5.69 29.27 12.66
CA GLY A 61 6.03 27.88 12.37
C GLY A 61 6.85 27.72 11.08
N SER A 62 6.59 28.52 10.04
CA SER A 62 7.31 28.45 8.76
C SER A 62 8.70 29.10 8.80
N THR A 63 9.12 29.62 9.96
CA THR A 63 10.43 30.24 10.16
C THR A 63 11.38 29.40 10.99
N MET A 64 10.91 28.33 11.64
CA MET A 64 11.74 27.58 12.59
C MET A 64 12.88 26.82 11.90
N LEU A 65 12.57 26.08 10.82
CA LEU A 65 13.53 25.25 10.10
C LEU A 65 13.71 25.75 8.66
N GLY A 66 14.95 25.70 8.18
CA GLY A 66 15.29 25.99 6.79
C GLY A 66 15.81 24.75 6.05
N ARG A 67 16.02 24.87 4.74
CA ARG A 67 16.52 23.79 3.87
C ARG A 67 17.82 23.16 4.37
N ARG A 68 18.67 23.92 5.07
CA ARG A 68 19.96 23.46 5.63
C ARG A 68 19.79 22.50 6.80
N HIS A 69 18.66 22.59 7.52
CA HIS A 69 18.40 21.90 8.78
C HIS A 69 17.65 20.58 8.63
N VAL A 70 17.20 20.26 7.42
CA VAL A 70 16.40 19.08 7.14
C VAL A 70 17.00 18.26 6.00
N LEU A 71 16.63 16.99 5.91
CA LEU A 71 16.95 16.17 4.74
C LEU A 71 16.20 16.69 3.50
N PRO A 72 16.75 16.56 2.29
CA PRO A 72 16.11 17.08 1.08
C PRO A 72 14.67 16.58 0.84
N SER A 73 14.40 15.32 1.19
CA SER A 73 13.07 14.70 1.09
C SER A 73 11.98 15.40 1.91
N VAL A 74 12.36 16.17 2.94
CA VAL A 74 11.39 16.88 3.80
C VAL A 74 10.64 17.95 3.01
N LEU A 75 11.27 18.60 2.04
CA LEU A 75 10.61 19.63 1.23
C LEU A 75 9.45 19.06 0.39
N ALA A 76 9.61 17.84 -0.11
CA ALA A 76 8.60 17.17 -0.92
C ALA A 76 7.56 16.39 -0.10
N THR A 77 7.79 16.17 1.19
CA THR A 77 6.89 15.35 2.02
C THR A 77 6.18 16.16 3.11
N LEU A 78 6.75 17.29 3.55
CA LEU A 78 6.21 18.13 4.61
C LEU A 78 5.63 19.43 4.05
N HIS A 79 4.41 19.35 3.51
CA HIS A 79 3.69 20.50 2.96
C HIS A 79 2.90 21.28 4.01
N GLU A 80 2.52 20.65 5.11
CA GLU A 80 1.79 21.28 6.19
C GLU A 80 2.09 20.63 7.54
N VAL A 81 2.02 21.43 8.60
CA VAL A 81 1.99 20.95 9.98
C VAL A 81 0.76 21.52 10.65
N GLN A 82 -0.07 20.64 11.21
CA GLN A 82 -1.30 21.00 11.88
C GLN A 82 -1.24 20.60 13.35
N VAL A 83 -1.55 21.53 14.24
CA VAL A 83 -1.65 21.28 15.68
C VAL A 83 -2.89 21.94 16.25
N GLU A 84 -3.49 21.30 17.26
CA GLU A 84 -4.47 21.96 18.12
C GLU A 84 -3.91 22.06 19.53
N GLY A 85 -4.01 23.25 20.11
CA GLY A 85 -3.57 23.52 21.48
C GLY A 85 -4.57 24.41 22.21
N THR A 86 -4.44 24.47 23.54
CA THR A 86 -5.33 25.25 24.41
C THR A 86 -4.78 26.66 24.59
N PHE A 87 -5.28 27.59 23.79
CA PHE A 87 -5.06 29.03 23.97
C PHE A 87 -5.81 29.53 25.21
N PRO A 88 -5.51 30.76 25.69
CA PRO A 88 -6.30 31.40 26.75
C PRO A 88 -7.81 31.47 26.46
N SER A 89 -8.20 31.47 25.18
CA SER A 89 -9.59 31.53 24.71
C SER A 89 -10.19 30.17 24.30
N GLY A 90 -9.49 29.05 24.55
CA GLY A 90 -9.95 27.70 24.21
C GLY A 90 -9.06 26.96 23.21
N THR A 91 -9.55 25.84 22.68
CA THR A 91 -8.79 25.02 21.72
C THR A 91 -8.98 25.53 20.29
N TYR A 92 -7.88 25.76 19.58
CA TYR A 92 -7.89 26.20 18.17
C TYR A 92 -6.85 25.44 17.35
N LEU A 93 -7.17 25.28 16.07
CA LEU A 93 -6.28 24.73 15.04
C LEU A 93 -5.29 25.79 14.55
N VAL A 94 -4.02 25.43 14.51
CA VAL A 94 -2.95 26.15 13.81
C VAL A 94 -2.47 25.28 12.66
N THR A 95 -2.47 25.84 11.45
CA THR A 95 -1.96 25.17 10.25
C THR A 95 -0.80 25.98 9.68
N VAL A 96 0.39 25.40 9.69
CA VAL A 96 1.59 25.98 9.08
C VAL A 96 1.75 25.38 7.69
N ALA A 97 1.49 26.18 6.66
CA ALA A 97 1.69 25.77 5.27
C ALA A 97 3.17 25.98 4.86
N ASN A 98 3.72 25.02 4.12
CA ASN A 98 5.10 25.00 3.63
C ASN A 98 6.12 25.38 4.73
N PRO A 99 6.21 24.59 5.81
CA PRO A 99 6.99 24.96 6.99
C PRO A 99 8.48 25.15 6.73
N ILE A 100 9.02 24.58 5.66
CA ILE A 100 10.41 24.78 5.22
C ILE A 100 10.43 25.80 4.09
N ALA A 101 10.36 27.08 4.44
CA ALA A 101 10.19 28.18 3.48
C ALA A 101 11.48 28.96 3.14
N THR A 102 12.55 28.77 3.91
CA THR A 102 13.82 29.52 3.76
C THR A 102 15.03 28.58 3.77
N ASP A 103 16.22 29.10 3.46
CA ASP A 103 17.47 28.33 3.61
C ASP A 103 17.86 28.15 5.07
N ASP A 104 17.80 29.24 5.84
CA ASP A 104 18.44 29.32 7.15
C ASP A 104 17.51 29.13 8.34
N GLY A 105 16.19 29.31 8.20
CA GLY A 105 15.27 29.29 9.36
C GLY A 105 15.69 30.25 10.50
N ASP A 106 15.22 29.96 11.71
CA ASP A 106 15.56 30.65 12.96
C ASP A 106 15.73 29.60 14.06
N LEU A 107 16.98 29.21 14.32
CA LEU A 107 17.30 28.16 15.27
C LEU A 107 17.00 28.54 16.72
N ALA A 108 16.93 29.83 17.05
CA ALA A 108 16.48 30.27 18.37
C ALA A 108 14.99 29.92 18.57
N ARG A 109 14.19 30.08 17.52
CA ARG A 109 12.79 29.63 17.52
C ARG A 109 12.67 28.11 17.46
N ALA A 110 13.52 27.43 16.69
CA ALA A 110 13.52 25.97 16.59
C ALA A 110 13.86 25.29 17.94
N LEU A 111 14.66 25.95 18.77
CA LEU A 111 15.06 25.46 20.09
C LEU A 111 14.33 26.17 21.24
N TYR A 112 13.22 26.86 20.94
CA TYR A 112 12.42 27.55 21.94
C TYR A 112 11.98 26.61 23.08
N GLY A 113 12.06 27.09 24.33
CA GLY A 113 11.69 26.33 25.53
C GLY A 113 12.63 25.17 25.89
N SER A 114 13.59 24.80 25.04
CA SER A 114 14.44 23.60 25.23
C SER A 114 15.61 23.80 26.20
N PHE A 115 16.05 25.05 26.40
CA PHE A 115 17.28 25.43 27.08
C PHE A 115 18.57 24.81 26.51
N LEU A 116 18.52 24.29 25.28
CA LEU A 116 19.70 23.79 24.56
C LEU A 116 20.49 24.96 23.96
N PRO A 117 21.82 24.83 23.81
CA PRO A 117 22.63 25.82 23.12
C PRO A 117 22.23 25.89 21.64
N ILE A 118 22.17 27.10 21.09
CA ILE A 118 21.93 27.30 19.66
C ILE A 118 23.20 26.88 18.91
N PRO A 119 23.13 25.88 18.01
CA PRO A 119 24.29 25.44 17.25
C PRO A 119 24.69 26.51 16.23
N SER A 120 25.98 26.52 15.88
CA SER A 120 26.48 27.41 14.84
C SER A 120 26.01 26.95 13.45
N ALA A 121 25.75 27.91 12.56
CA ALA A 121 25.20 27.68 11.23
C ALA A 121 26.17 26.95 10.26
N ASP A 122 27.45 26.87 10.62
CA ASP A 122 28.49 26.12 9.91
C ASP A 122 28.35 24.59 10.08
N LEU A 123 27.64 24.12 11.11
CA LEU A 123 27.32 22.70 11.28
C LEU A 123 26.36 22.16 10.21
N PHE A 124 25.70 23.04 9.47
CA PHE A 124 24.64 22.67 8.53
C PHE A 124 24.94 23.13 7.11
N GLU A 125 25.54 22.28 6.29
CA GLU A 125 25.75 22.63 4.89
C GLU A 125 24.43 22.68 4.10
N LEU A 126 24.28 23.69 3.22
CA LEU A 126 23.13 23.77 2.33
C LEU A 126 23.18 22.62 1.30
N PRO A 127 22.11 21.82 1.15
CA PRO A 127 22.07 20.79 0.13
C PRO A 127 22.17 21.39 -1.28
N ASP A 128 22.77 20.63 -2.21
CA ASP A 128 22.85 21.03 -3.61
C ASP A 128 21.45 21.21 -4.24
N ALA A 129 21.31 22.18 -5.14
CA ALA A 129 20.03 22.51 -5.77
C ALA A 129 19.41 21.31 -6.52
N SER A 130 20.25 20.40 -7.05
CA SER A 130 19.80 19.18 -7.73
C SER A 130 19.03 18.21 -6.82
N ALA A 131 19.30 18.21 -5.51
CA ALA A 131 18.59 17.39 -4.54
C ALA A 131 17.11 17.77 -4.41
N PHE A 132 16.74 18.98 -4.84
CA PHE A 132 15.36 19.48 -4.87
C PHE A 132 14.69 19.36 -6.24
N GLY A 133 15.37 18.76 -7.23
CA GLY A 133 14.82 18.53 -8.56
C GLY A 133 13.55 17.67 -8.49
N ALA A 134 12.54 17.98 -9.31
CA ALA A 134 11.23 17.32 -9.27
C ALA A 134 11.31 15.79 -9.42
N ALA A 135 12.22 15.28 -10.26
CA ALA A 135 12.42 13.84 -10.44
C ALA A 135 13.20 13.17 -9.29
N ALA A 136 13.98 13.94 -8.52
CA ALA A 136 14.75 13.44 -7.39
C ALA A 136 13.90 13.30 -6.11
N GLN A 137 12.66 13.80 -6.12
CA GLN A 137 11.78 13.75 -4.96
C GLN A 137 11.20 12.35 -4.74
N PRO A 138 10.92 11.96 -3.48
CA PRO A 138 10.19 10.75 -3.21
C PRO A 138 8.80 10.79 -3.83
N GLY A 139 8.35 9.70 -4.45
CA GLY A 139 7.00 9.64 -5.04
C GLY A 139 6.80 10.51 -6.30
N ALA A 140 7.87 11.04 -6.89
CA ALA A 140 7.82 11.95 -8.02
C ALA A 140 7.00 11.39 -9.21
N VAL A 141 6.22 12.26 -9.85
CA VAL A 141 5.44 11.93 -11.05
C VAL A 141 6.00 12.70 -12.26
N ILE A 142 6.39 11.98 -13.30
CA ILE A 142 6.85 12.57 -14.56
C ILE A 142 5.76 12.37 -15.62
N ALA A 143 5.19 13.48 -16.07
CA ALA A 143 4.18 13.49 -17.11
C ALA A 143 4.77 13.08 -18.46
N CYS A 144 4.15 12.11 -19.14
CA CYS A 144 4.60 11.67 -20.45
C CYS A 144 4.31 12.72 -21.54
N ARG A 145 5.33 12.96 -22.37
CA ARG A 145 5.34 13.97 -23.45
C ARG A 145 5.25 13.37 -24.84
N GLU A 146 5.13 12.05 -24.96
CA GLU A 146 5.01 11.39 -26.26
C GLU A 146 3.74 11.83 -27.00
N LYS A 147 3.85 11.98 -28.32
CA LYS A 147 2.71 12.37 -29.17
C LYS A 147 1.59 11.31 -29.15
N SER A 148 1.96 10.03 -29.07
CA SER A 148 1.06 8.89 -28.91
C SER A 148 0.17 8.99 -27.66
N ALA A 149 0.64 9.68 -26.63
CA ALA A 149 -0.07 9.92 -25.37
C ALA A 149 -0.61 11.37 -25.26
N GLY A 150 -0.86 12.04 -26.39
CA GLY A 150 -1.49 13.37 -26.43
C GLY A 150 -0.53 14.55 -26.32
N GLY A 151 0.79 14.34 -26.41
CA GLY A 151 1.77 15.43 -26.48
C GLY A 151 1.80 16.33 -25.25
N GLY A 152 1.54 15.77 -24.06
CA GLY A 152 1.51 16.49 -22.79
C GLY A 152 0.17 17.14 -22.43
N ARG A 153 -0.91 16.89 -23.20
CA ARG A 153 -2.27 17.34 -22.87
C ARG A 153 -3.25 16.17 -22.89
N VAL A 154 -4.26 16.24 -22.03
CA VAL A 154 -5.37 15.27 -21.96
C VAL A 154 -6.64 15.94 -22.49
N THR A 155 -7.28 15.33 -23.48
CA THR A 155 -8.57 15.81 -24.02
C THR A 155 -9.71 15.16 -23.23
N ILE A 156 -10.56 15.97 -22.61
CA ILE A 156 -11.71 15.47 -21.84
C ILE A 156 -12.99 15.44 -22.69
N ASN A 157 -13.91 14.53 -22.36
CA ASN A 157 -15.21 14.35 -23.00
C ASN A 157 -15.09 14.23 -24.53
N ALA A 158 -14.08 13.50 -25.02
CA ALA A 158 -13.81 13.35 -26.44
C ALA A 158 -15.02 12.72 -27.16
N GLY A 159 -15.29 13.14 -28.41
CA GLY A 159 -16.39 12.61 -29.22
C GLY A 159 -17.80 13.09 -28.86
N ARG A 160 -18.00 13.79 -27.75
CA ARG A 160 -19.32 14.30 -27.34
C ARG A 160 -19.70 15.63 -28.00
N ARG A 161 -21.00 15.82 -28.25
CA ARG A 161 -21.56 17.08 -28.78
C ARG A 161 -21.37 18.21 -27.77
N ARG A 162 -21.06 19.39 -28.29
CA ARG A 162 -20.78 20.60 -27.50
C ARG A 162 -21.58 21.80 -27.97
N ILE A 163 -21.92 22.67 -27.03
CA ILE A 163 -22.58 23.95 -27.28
C ILE A 163 -21.94 25.05 -26.41
N ARG A 164 -22.07 26.31 -26.83
CA ARG A 164 -21.78 27.47 -26.00
C ARG A 164 -23.06 28.21 -25.70
N LEU A 165 -23.22 28.62 -24.44
CA LEU A 165 -24.35 29.43 -23.95
C LEU A 165 -23.82 30.58 -23.13
N ARG A 166 -24.42 31.77 -23.30
CA ARG A 166 -24.21 32.87 -22.37
C ARG A 166 -25.17 32.68 -21.18
N VAL A 167 -24.63 32.80 -19.98
CA VAL A 167 -25.34 32.57 -18.72
C VAL A 167 -25.20 33.81 -17.87
N THR A 168 -26.33 34.40 -17.49
CA THR A 168 -26.39 35.64 -16.69
C THR A 168 -27.00 35.36 -15.32
N SER A 169 -26.31 35.75 -14.27
CA SER A 169 -26.82 35.68 -12.90
C SER A 169 -27.72 36.87 -12.60
N LYS A 170 -28.99 36.61 -12.34
CA LYS A 170 -29.98 37.58 -11.82
C LYS A 170 -30.12 37.54 -10.30
N GLY A 171 -29.38 36.65 -9.65
CA GLY A 171 -29.42 36.46 -8.20
C GLY A 171 -28.65 37.54 -7.45
N ASP A 172 -28.95 37.66 -6.17
CA ASP A 172 -28.29 38.53 -5.18
C ASP A 172 -27.15 37.85 -4.42
N ARG A 173 -26.92 36.56 -4.68
CA ARG A 173 -25.90 35.71 -4.07
C ARG A 173 -25.09 34.96 -5.12
N PRO A 174 -23.85 34.56 -4.79
CA PRO A 174 -23.03 33.77 -5.70
C PRO A 174 -23.65 32.40 -5.98
N ILE A 175 -23.55 31.97 -7.23
CA ILE A 175 -24.00 30.65 -7.70
C ILE A 175 -22.81 29.92 -8.30
N GLN A 176 -22.56 28.68 -7.87
CA GLN A 176 -21.46 27.87 -8.36
C GLN A 176 -21.97 26.51 -8.86
N VAL A 177 -21.67 26.17 -10.11
CA VAL A 177 -22.18 24.98 -10.80
C VAL A 177 -21.04 24.01 -11.04
N GLY A 178 -21.16 22.79 -10.50
CA GLY A 178 -20.17 21.74 -10.65
C GLY A 178 -20.19 21.06 -12.04
N SER A 179 -19.06 20.50 -12.44
CA SER A 179 -18.82 19.84 -13.74
C SER A 179 -19.93 18.91 -14.21
N HIS A 180 -20.46 18.07 -13.31
CA HIS A 180 -21.42 17.02 -13.64
C HIS A 180 -22.87 17.35 -13.30
N TYR A 181 -23.17 18.58 -12.89
CA TYR A 181 -24.54 18.99 -12.62
C TYR A 181 -25.32 19.14 -13.94
N HIS A 182 -26.54 18.59 -14.00
CA HIS A 182 -27.45 18.74 -15.14
C HIS A 182 -27.75 20.21 -15.39
N PHE A 183 -27.22 20.80 -16.46
CA PHE A 183 -27.14 22.26 -16.58
C PHE A 183 -28.53 22.91 -16.65
N VAL A 184 -29.49 22.22 -17.28
CA VAL A 184 -30.90 22.62 -17.34
C VAL A 184 -31.56 22.76 -15.97
N GLU A 185 -31.08 22.05 -14.95
CA GLU A 185 -31.62 22.04 -13.58
C GLU A 185 -30.99 23.12 -12.68
N THR A 186 -30.05 23.93 -13.20
CA THR A 186 -29.31 24.90 -12.37
C THR A 186 -30.21 26.00 -11.80
N ASN A 187 -29.74 26.70 -10.76
CA ASN A 187 -30.50 27.67 -9.97
C ASN A 187 -31.45 28.56 -10.83
N PRO A 188 -32.71 28.79 -10.41
CA PRO A 188 -33.69 29.60 -11.13
C PRO A 188 -33.22 31.01 -11.52
N GLN A 189 -32.29 31.58 -10.76
CA GLN A 189 -31.75 32.92 -10.99
C GLN A 189 -30.65 32.98 -12.06
N LEU A 190 -30.24 31.85 -12.64
CA LEU A 190 -29.39 31.83 -13.83
C LEU A 190 -30.27 31.86 -15.07
N GLU A 191 -30.16 32.94 -15.85
CA GLU A 191 -30.83 33.12 -17.14
C GLU A 191 -29.93 32.67 -18.29
N PHE A 192 -30.44 31.74 -19.11
CA PHE A 192 -29.82 31.22 -20.33
C PHE A 192 -30.84 30.38 -21.13
N ASP A 193 -30.42 29.85 -22.27
CA ASP A 193 -31.23 28.94 -23.08
C ASP A 193 -31.31 27.52 -22.46
N ARG A 194 -32.28 27.36 -21.56
CA ARG A 194 -32.66 26.08 -20.92
C ARG A 194 -32.99 24.96 -21.92
N ALA A 195 -33.61 25.27 -23.07
CA ALA A 195 -33.96 24.26 -24.07
C ALA A 195 -32.69 23.65 -24.67
N ARG A 196 -31.70 24.48 -25.01
CA ARG A 196 -30.41 24.02 -25.54
C ARG A 196 -29.55 23.31 -24.49
N ALA A 197 -29.70 23.66 -23.21
CA ALA A 197 -28.98 23.01 -22.10
C ALA A 197 -29.56 21.66 -21.67
N TYR A 198 -30.74 21.25 -22.18
CA TYR A 198 -31.35 19.97 -21.85
C TYR A 198 -30.49 18.80 -22.35
N GLY A 199 -30.08 17.93 -21.43
CA GLY A 199 -29.14 16.83 -21.71
C GLY A 199 -27.66 17.23 -21.68
N PHE A 200 -27.32 18.43 -21.21
CA PHE A 200 -25.95 18.92 -21.15
C PHE A 200 -25.46 19.20 -19.72
N ARG A 201 -24.14 19.15 -19.55
CA ARG A 201 -23.38 19.53 -18.35
C ARG A 201 -22.19 20.41 -18.74
N LEU A 202 -21.47 20.99 -17.78
CA LEU A 202 -20.28 21.81 -18.08
C LEU A 202 -19.15 20.97 -18.70
N ASP A 203 -18.51 21.49 -19.76
CA ASP A 203 -17.30 20.89 -20.36
C ASP A 203 -16.03 21.41 -19.67
N VAL A 204 -15.87 21.03 -18.40
CA VAL A 204 -14.74 21.39 -17.53
C VAL A 204 -14.19 20.13 -16.87
N PRO A 205 -12.94 20.13 -16.35
CA PRO A 205 -12.38 18.96 -15.67
C PRO A 205 -13.28 18.43 -14.55
N ALA A 206 -13.38 17.11 -14.42
CA ALA A 206 -14.23 16.46 -13.42
C ALA A 206 -13.92 16.98 -12.00
N GLY A 207 -14.98 17.23 -11.24
CA GLY A 207 -14.87 17.83 -9.91
C GLY A 207 -14.50 19.32 -9.86
N THR A 208 -14.40 20.03 -10.98
CA THR A 208 -14.32 21.51 -10.97
C THR A 208 -15.71 22.14 -11.13
N SER A 209 -15.76 23.47 -11.13
CA SER A 209 -17.02 24.23 -11.18
C SER A 209 -16.82 25.60 -11.81
N VAL A 210 -17.89 26.18 -12.35
CA VAL A 210 -17.93 27.58 -12.77
C VAL A 210 -18.73 28.39 -11.75
N ARG A 211 -18.18 29.51 -11.32
CA ARG A 211 -18.79 30.43 -10.35
C ARG A 211 -19.35 31.67 -11.05
N PHE A 212 -20.51 32.13 -10.61
CA PHE A 212 -21.21 33.33 -11.07
C PHE A 212 -21.46 34.22 -9.85
N GLU A 213 -20.87 35.40 -9.81
CA GLU A 213 -21.21 36.43 -8.82
C GLU A 213 -22.56 37.09 -9.18
N PRO A 214 -23.21 37.79 -8.23
CA PRO A 214 -24.42 38.57 -8.53
C PRO A 214 -24.21 39.52 -9.72
N GLY A 215 -25.04 39.40 -10.76
CA GLY A 215 -24.95 40.21 -11.98
C GLY A 215 -23.94 39.75 -13.03
N ASP A 216 -23.12 38.72 -12.74
CA ASP A 216 -22.15 38.18 -13.71
C ASP A 216 -22.84 37.62 -14.95
N ALA A 217 -22.24 37.85 -16.12
CA ALA A 217 -22.56 37.13 -17.36
C ALA A 217 -21.32 36.43 -17.91
N LYS A 218 -21.37 35.11 -18.11
CA LYS A 218 -20.25 34.30 -18.64
C LYS A 218 -20.73 33.42 -19.77
N THR A 219 -19.90 33.24 -20.80
CA THR A 219 -20.13 32.22 -21.82
C THR A 219 -19.49 30.93 -21.34
N VAL A 220 -20.28 29.87 -21.20
CA VAL A 220 -19.81 28.54 -20.80
C VAL A 220 -19.90 27.58 -21.98
N THR A 221 -18.97 26.63 -22.02
CA THR A 221 -19.07 25.48 -22.93
C THR A 221 -19.73 24.33 -22.18
N LEU A 222 -20.75 23.75 -22.79
CA LEU A 222 -21.44 22.58 -22.29
C LEU A 222 -21.17 21.38 -23.20
N VAL A 223 -21.16 20.20 -22.60
CA VAL A 223 -21.02 18.91 -23.27
C VAL A 223 -22.20 18.02 -22.90
N GLU A 224 -22.64 17.22 -23.86
CA GLU A 224 -23.73 16.26 -23.66
C GLU A 224 -23.37 15.22 -22.58
N ILE A 225 -24.35 14.79 -21.79
CA ILE A 225 -24.18 13.67 -20.86
C ILE A 225 -23.98 12.35 -21.63
N GLY A 226 -23.18 11.44 -21.07
CA GLY A 226 -22.93 10.12 -21.67
C GLY A 226 -23.94 9.06 -21.22
N GLY A 227 -23.59 7.80 -21.43
CA GLY A 227 -24.31 6.64 -20.94
C GLY A 227 -25.73 6.52 -21.52
N ARG A 228 -26.69 6.17 -20.67
CA ARG A 228 -28.11 6.03 -21.06
C ARG A 228 -28.80 7.36 -21.33
N ARG A 229 -28.12 8.50 -21.10
CA ARG A 229 -28.65 9.86 -21.22
C ARG A 229 -29.95 10.03 -20.44
N VAL A 230 -29.91 9.77 -19.13
CA VAL A 230 -31.08 9.92 -18.23
C VAL A 230 -30.79 10.98 -17.17
N ILE A 231 -31.63 12.00 -17.12
CA ILE A 231 -31.55 13.05 -16.08
C ILE A 231 -32.33 12.59 -14.85
N ARG A 232 -31.72 12.75 -13.68
CA ARG A 232 -32.35 12.56 -12.36
C ARG A 232 -31.79 13.59 -11.40
N GLY A 233 -32.54 13.89 -10.34
CA GLY A 233 -32.08 14.80 -9.28
C GLY A 233 -32.26 16.28 -9.61
N GLY A 234 -31.42 17.12 -9.02
CA GLY A 234 -31.48 18.57 -9.22
C GLY A 234 -32.77 19.17 -8.65
N ASN A 235 -33.52 19.92 -9.45
CA ASN A 235 -34.85 20.42 -9.09
C ASN A 235 -35.98 19.48 -9.55
N ASN A 236 -35.64 18.34 -10.15
CA ASN A 236 -36.57 17.30 -10.61
C ASN A 236 -37.61 17.80 -11.64
N LEU A 237 -37.22 18.76 -12.51
CA LEU A 237 -38.11 19.37 -13.51
C LEU A 237 -37.86 18.84 -14.93
N ALA A 238 -36.66 18.32 -15.19
CA ALA A 238 -36.20 17.72 -16.43
C ALA A 238 -35.88 16.22 -16.30
N SER A 239 -36.29 15.59 -15.19
CA SER A 239 -36.07 14.16 -14.94
C SER A 239 -36.67 13.26 -16.02
N GLY A 240 -35.92 12.24 -16.41
CA GLY A 240 -36.28 11.26 -17.43
C GLY A 240 -35.19 11.06 -18.49
N PRO A 241 -35.38 10.11 -19.42
CA PRO A 241 -34.48 9.99 -20.58
C PRO A 241 -34.48 11.28 -21.39
N VAL A 242 -33.31 11.72 -21.82
CA VAL A 242 -33.16 12.85 -22.74
C VAL A 242 -33.89 12.51 -24.04
N ASP A 243 -34.58 13.48 -24.62
CA ASP A 243 -35.41 13.38 -25.83
C ASP A 243 -36.75 12.62 -25.65
N ALA A 244 -37.08 12.12 -24.45
CA ALA A 244 -38.39 11.51 -24.17
C ALA A 244 -39.55 12.53 -24.10
N ALA A 245 -39.25 13.77 -23.74
CA ALA A 245 -40.19 14.89 -23.77
C ALA A 245 -39.62 16.00 -24.67
N PRO A 246 -40.46 16.73 -25.42
CA PRO A 246 -40.03 17.93 -26.14
C PRO A 246 -39.34 18.92 -25.20
N ALA A 247 -38.21 19.50 -25.62
CA ALA A 247 -37.50 20.50 -24.81
C ALA A 247 -38.40 21.69 -24.44
N ALA A 248 -39.38 22.03 -25.29
CA ALA A 248 -40.38 23.05 -25.01
C ALA A 248 -41.23 22.75 -23.76
N ASP A 249 -41.61 21.48 -23.54
CA ASP A 249 -42.41 21.07 -22.38
C ASP A 249 -41.57 21.12 -21.09
N ILE A 250 -40.27 20.82 -21.20
CA ILE A 250 -39.32 20.96 -20.10
C ILE A 250 -39.18 22.44 -19.72
N VAL A 251 -38.97 23.32 -20.71
CA VAL A 251 -38.86 24.77 -20.49
C VAL A 251 -40.16 25.35 -19.91
N ALA A 252 -41.32 24.93 -20.41
CA ALA A 252 -42.61 25.37 -19.87
C ALA A 252 -42.74 25.03 -18.38
N ARG A 253 -42.37 23.79 -17.98
CA ARG A 253 -42.34 23.38 -16.57
C ARG A 253 -41.36 24.21 -15.73
N LEU A 254 -40.15 24.47 -16.26
CA LEU A 254 -39.14 25.29 -15.60
C LEU A 254 -39.62 26.74 -15.41
N GLN A 255 -40.20 27.36 -16.43
CA GLN A 255 -40.74 28.72 -16.34
C GLN A 255 -41.92 28.79 -15.38
N GLN A 256 -42.82 27.79 -15.36
CA GLN A 256 -43.89 27.68 -14.36
C GLN A 256 -43.34 27.59 -12.93
N ALA A 257 -42.18 26.94 -12.75
CA ALA A 257 -41.46 26.87 -11.49
C ALA A 257 -40.58 28.10 -11.19
N GLY A 258 -40.61 29.13 -12.03
CA GLY A 258 -39.89 30.39 -11.82
C GLY A 258 -38.43 30.41 -12.27
N PHE A 259 -38.00 29.45 -13.11
CA PHE A 259 -36.64 29.43 -13.66
C PHE A 259 -36.50 30.41 -14.81
N ALA A 260 -35.49 31.26 -14.73
CA ALA A 260 -35.16 32.20 -15.79
C ALA A 260 -34.73 31.45 -17.06
N HIS A 261 -35.28 31.89 -18.18
CA HIS A 261 -35.02 31.37 -19.51
C HIS A 261 -34.93 32.55 -20.49
N ALA A 262 -33.89 32.55 -21.31
CA ALA A 262 -33.77 33.43 -22.48
C ALA A 262 -33.47 32.55 -23.69
N SER A 263 -34.32 32.62 -24.71
CA SER A 263 -34.03 31.98 -26.00
C SER A 263 -32.92 32.75 -26.70
N GLU A 264 -31.85 32.07 -27.09
CA GLU A 264 -30.75 32.70 -27.82
C GLU A 264 -30.75 32.19 -29.27
N GLU A 265 -30.66 33.10 -30.24
CA GLU A 265 -30.28 32.67 -31.59
C GLU A 265 -28.90 31.99 -31.52
N PRO A 266 -28.67 30.91 -32.30
CA PRO A 266 -27.36 30.28 -32.33
C PRO A 266 -26.31 31.35 -32.64
N LEU A 267 -25.38 31.61 -31.71
CA LEU A 267 -24.17 32.38 -32.00
C LEU A 267 -23.62 31.85 -33.33
N GLY A 268 -23.55 32.72 -34.35
CA GLY A 268 -23.54 32.39 -35.78
C GLY A 268 -22.37 31.59 -36.35
N ASP A 269 -22.00 30.47 -35.74
CA ASP A 269 -20.98 29.51 -36.20
C ASP A 269 -21.60 28.26 -36.86
N LEU A 270 -22.71 28.42 -37.57
CA LEU A 270 -23.18 27.43 -38.56
C LEU A 270 -22.47 27.71 -39.89
N GLY A 271 -21.22 27.26 -40.01
CA GLY A 271 -20.46 27.39 -41.26
C GLY A 271 -19.37 26.35 -41.45
N THR A 272 -18.53 26.09 -40.44
CA THR A 272 -17.46 25.06 -40.51
C THR A 272 -17.00 24.62 -39.10
N GLY A 273 -17.39 23.43 -38.61
CA GLY A 273 -16.57 22.65 -37.65
C GLY A 273 -16.64 22.95 -36.14
N LEU A 274 -17.31 22.04 -35.40
CA LEU A 274 -17.03 21.54 -34.04
C LEU A 274 -16.43 22.52 -33.00
N VAL A 275 -17.19 22.90 -31.97
CA VAL A 275 -16.61 23.50 -30.73
C VAL A 275 -15.51 22.56 -30.22
N ASN A 276 -14.27 23.06 -30.23
CA ASN A 276 -13.11 22.25 -29.87
C ASN A 276 -13.24 21.70 -28.44
N PRO A 277 -12.80 20.46 -28.20
CA PRO A 277 -12.84 19.86 -26.88
C PRO A 277 -11.90 20.57 -25.91
N TYR A 278 -12.30 20.63 -24.64
CA TYR A 278 -11.41 21.10 -23.58
C TYR A 278 -10.19 20.17 -23.46
N THR A 279 -9.00 20.76 -23.37
CA THR A 279 -7.75 20.03 -23.14
C THR A 279 -7.08 20.52 -21.86
N LEU A 280 -6.71 19.60 -20.99
CA LEU A 280 -6.03 19.86 -19.73
C LEU A 280 -4.53 19.61 -19.89
N ASP A 281 -3.69 20.42 -19.27
CA ASP A 281 -2.27 20.10 -19.13
C ASP A 281 -2.11 18.80 -18.33
N ARG A 282 -1.22 17.92 -18.76
CA ARG A 282 -1.11 16.60 -18.15
C ARG A 282 -0.59 16.62 -16.70
N ALA A 283 0.25 17.59 -16.34
CA ALA A 283 0.66 17.74 -14.94
C ALA A 283 -0.53 18.20 -14.08
N ALA A 284 -1.39 19.08 -14.60
CA ALA A 284 -2.62 19.47 -13.93
C ALA A 284 -3.62 18.29 -13.81
N TYR A 285 -3.72 17.43 -14.83
CA TYR A 285 -4.48 16.19 -14.75
C TYR A 285 -3.97 15.29 -13.61
N ASN A 286 -2.66 15.07 -13.56
CA ASN A 286 -2.04 14.21 -12.56
C ASN A 286 -2.22 14.74 -11.14
N ALA A 287 -2.16 16.06 -10.95
CA ALA A 287 -2.44 16.69 -9.66
C ALA A 287 -3.92 16.52 -9.22
N MET A 288 -4.84 16.40 -10.18
CA MET A 288 -6.27 16.28 -9.89
C MET A 288 -6.74 14.84 -9.69
N PHE A 289 -6.22 13.90 -10.48
CA PHE A 289 -6.75 12.54 -10.58
C PHE A 289 -5.67 11.46 -10.40
N GLY A 290 -4.42 11.83 -10.15
CA GLY A 290 -3.28 10.93 -10.20
C GLY A 290 -2.81 10.63 -11.64
N PRO A 291 -1.66 9.95 -11.79
CA PRO A 291 -1.05 9.67 -13.09
C PRO A 291 -1.94 8.81 -13.99
N THR A 292 -1.69 8.90 -15.30
CA THR A 292 -2.41 8.15 -16.36
C THR A 292 -1.45 7.53 -17.38
N THR A 293 -1.96 6.74 -18.32
CA THR A 293 -1.20 5.89 -19.27
C THR A 293 0.06 6.53 -19.84
N GLY A 294 1.23 6.01 -19.48
CA GLY A 294 2.55 6.47 -19.94
C GLY A 294 3.30 7.36 -18.95
N ASP A 295 2.62 7.90 -17.93
CA ASP A 295 3.30 8.65 -16.86
C ASP A 295 4.20 7.74 -16.04
N LEU A 296 5.30 8.30 -15.54
CA LEU A 296 6.21 7.61 -14.62
C LEU A 296 5.95 8.05 -13.19
N VAL A 297 6.05 7.11 -12.25
CA VAL A 297 5.95 7.35 -10.81
C VAL A 297 7.14 6.71 -10.12
N ARG A 298 7.85 7.47 -9.29
CA ARG A 298 8.92 6.96 -8.44
C ARG A 298 8.34 6.24 -7.23
N LEU A 299 8.90 5.09 -6.86
CA LEU A 299 8.45 4.33 -5.69
C LEU A 299 9.21 4.77 -4.44
N GLY A 300 8.57 5.56 -3.57
CA GLY A 300 9.23 6.17 -2.42
C GLY A 300 10.45 6.98 -2.87
N SER A 301 11.58 6.84 -2.17
CA SER A 301 12.87 7.42 -2.55
C SER A 301 13.81 6.46 -3.25
N THR A 302 13.31 5.30 -3.68
CA THR A 302 14.10 4.34 -4.43
C THR A 302 14.34 4.84 -5.85
N ASP A 303 15.32 4.28 -6.53
CA ASP A 303 15.52 4.51 -7.97
C ASP A 303 14.58 3.69 -8.86
N LEU A 304 13.52 3.08 -8.31
CA LEU A 304 12.52 2.35 -9.09
C LEU A 304 11.44 3.30 -9.60
N TRP A 305 11.18 3.22 -10.90
CA TRP A 305 10.18 4.00 -11.61
C TRP A 305 9.18 3.07 -12.28
N VAL A 306 7.89 3.30 -12.06
CA VAL A 306 6.84 2.57 -12.74
C VAL A 306 6.15 3.43 -13.78
N LYS A 307 5.89 2.85 -14.95
CA LYS A 307 5.09 3.46 -16.01
C LYS A 307 3.66 2.96 -15.93
N VAL A 308 2.69 3.87 -15.96
CA VAL A 308 1.27 3.49 -16.03
C VAL A 308 0.99 2.81 -17.37
N GLU A 309 0.64 1.54 -17.35
CA GLU A 309 0.51 0.69 -18.55
C GLU A 309 -0.78 0.98 -19.32
N ARG A 310 -1.85 1.28 -18.58
CA ARG A 310 -3.17 1.62 -19.11
C ARG A 310 -3.99 2.36 -18.05
N ASP A 311 -5.02 3.06 -18.51
CA ASP A 311 -6.01 3.74 -17.69
C ASP A 311 -7.40 3.30 -18.17
N MET A 312 -8.24 2.86 -17.24
CA MET A 312 -9.59 2.37 -17.54
C MET A 312 -10.64 3.49 -17.49
N THR A 313 -10.24 4.73 -17.17
CA THR A 313 -11.15 5.87 -17.13
C THR A 313 -11.63 6.32 -18.51
N VAL A 314 -12.68 7.14 -18.51
CA VAL A 314 -13.08 7.96 -19.66
C VAL A 314 -12.78 9.41 -19.28
N TYR A 315 -11.78 10.03 -19.94
CA TYR A 315 -11.29 11.35 -19.54
C TYR A 315 -12.42 12.38 -19.53
N GLY A 316 -12.63 13.05 -18.39
CA GLY A 316 -13.73 13.98 -18.14
C GLY A 316 -14.91 13.42 -17.34
N ASP A 317 -14.99 12.10 -17.16
CA ASP A 317 -15.96 11.39 -16.31
C ASP A 317 -15.28 10.72 -15.09
N GLU A 318 -14.13 11.24 -14.64
CA GLU A 318 -13.43 10.73 -13.46
C GLU A 318 -14.33 10.85 -12.22
N CYS A 319 -14.40 9.77 -11.44
CA CYS A 319 -15.08 9.76 -10.15
C CYS A 319 -14.31 10.65 -9.18
N LYS A 320 -14.97 11.67 -8.61
CA LYS A 320 -14.38 12.55 -7.60
C LYS A 320 -15.42 12.90 -6.55
N PHE A 321 -15.07 12.70 -5.29
CA PHE A 321 -15.94 12.97 -4.14
C PHE A 321 -15.66 14.34 -3.52
N GLY A 322 -16.69 14.97 -2.95
CA GLY A 322 -16.59 16.25 -2.22
C GLY A 322 -17.62 17.31 -2.63
N GLY A 323 -17.55 18.48 -1.99
CA GLY A 323 -18.44 19.61 -2.26
C GLY A 323 -18.40 20.06 -3.72
N GLY A 324 -19.54 19.96 -4.42
CA GLY A 324 -19.68 20.34 -5.84
C GLY A 324 -18.97 19.43 -6.84
N LYS A 325 -18.53 18.23 -6.44
CA LYS A 325 -17.75 17.31 -7.28
C LYS A 325 -18.64 16.37 -8.13
N THR A 326 -18.05 15.30 -8.65
CA THR A 326 -18.66 14.36 -9.60
C THR A 326 -19.64 13.40 -8.92
N LEU A 327 -19.23 12.74 -7.83
CA LEU A 327 -20.02 11.72 -7.13
C LEU A 327 -21.09 12.39 -6.24
N ARG A 328 -22.20 12.77 -6.88
CA ARG A 328 -23.39 13.34 -6.26
C ARG A 328 -24.64 12.80 -6.95
N GLU A 329 -25.76 12.85 -6.25
CA GLU A 329 -27.06 12.33 -6.69
C GLU A 329 -27.41 12.78 -8.11
N GLY A 330 -27.84 11.84 -8.95
CA GLY A 330 -28.22 12.05 -10.35
C GLY A 330 -27.05 12.30 -11.30
N MET A 331 -25.85 12.46 -10.77
CA MET A 331 -24.61 12.81 -11.50
C MET A 331 -23.71 11.58 -11.56
N GLY A 332 -22.53 11.58 -10.94
CA GLY A 332 -21.70 10.37 -10.82
C GLY A 332 -22.24 9.32 -9.84
N GLN A 333 -23.21 9.66 -8.98
CA GLN A 333 -23.94 8.73 -8.13
C GLN A 333 -25.33 8.48 -8.75
N MET A 334 -25.65 7.22 -9.05
CA MET A 334 -26.92 6.83 -9.66
C MET A 334 -28.08 6.92 -8.66
N SER A 335 -29.15 7.61 -9.06
CA SER A 335 -30.35 7.77 -8.24
C SER A 335 -31.34 6.62 -8.45
N GLY A 336 -31.94 6.16 -7.37
CA GLY A 336 -32.88 5.03 -7.40
C GLY A 336 -32.22 3.66 -7.59
N CYS A 337 -30.89 3.58 -7.45
CA CYS A 337 -30.14 2.32 -7.44
C CYS A 337 -30.38 1.60 -6.11
N LEU A 338 -30.72 0.31 -6.16
CA LEU A 338 -30.89 -0.51 -4.97
C LEU A 338 -29.53 -0.87 -4.37
N ASP A 339 -29.48 -1.13 -3.07
CA ASP A 339 -28.26 -1.55 -2.37
C ASP A 339 -27.62 -2.79 -3.04
N GLY A 340 -28.42 -3.81 -3.39
CA GLY A 340 -27.93 -5.02 -4.06
C GLY A 340 -27.32 -4.80 -5.45
N GLU A 341 -27.55 -3.63 -6.07
CA GLU A 341 -27.01 -3.26 -7.38
C GLU A 341 -25.81 -2.30 -7.27
N SER A 342 -25.73 -1.51 -6.18
CA SER A 342 -24.63 -0.58 -5.93
C SER A 342 -23.47 -1.23 -5.17
N LEU A 343 -22.28 -0.70 -5.37
CA LEU A 343 -21.10 -1.04 -4.57
C LEU A 343 -21.29 -0.66 -3.09
N ASP A 344 -20.66 -1.38 -2.17
CA ASP A 344 -20.58 -0.97 -0.75
C ASP A 344 -19.53 0.12 -0.58
N VAL A 345 -18.37 -0.07 -1.23
CA VAL A 345 -17.24 0.87 -1.23
C VAL A 345 -16.67 0.94 -2.63
N VAL A 346 -16.26 2.14 -3.06
CA VAL A 346 -15.45 2.33 -4.25
C VAL A 346 -14.13 3.03 -3.89
N ILE A 347 -13.01 2.48 -4.35
CA ILE A 347 -11.73 3.19 -4.35
C ILE A 347 -11.60 3.86 -5.71
N ILE A 348 -11.62 5.19 -5.75
CA ILE A 348 -11.64 5.96 -7.00
C ILE A 348 -10.23 6.32 -7.45
N ASN A 349 -9.97 6.31 -8.76
CA ASN A 349 -8.71 6.76 -9.36
C ASN A 349 -7.45 6.09 -8.78
N ALA A 350 -7.49 4.79 -8.49
CA ALA A 350 -6.35 4.06 -7.93
C ALA A 350 -5.27 3.78 -8.98
N LEU A 351 -4.00 4.11 -8.69
CA LEU A 351 -2.87 3.51 -9.40
C LEU A 351 -2.60 2.13 -8.79
N ILE A 352 -3.09 1.07 -9.43
CA ILE A 352 -2.91 -0.30 -8.98
C ILE A 352 -1.48 -0.74 -9.34
N LEU A 353 -0.74 -1.24 -8.35
CA LEU A 353 0.54 -1.91 -8.51
C LEU A 353 0.38 -3.35 -8.02
N ASP A 354 0.32 -4.28 -8.97
CA ASP A 354 0.08 -5.70 -8.73
C ASP A 354 0.91 -6.53 -9.71
N TYR A 355 1.11 -7.82 -9.45
CA TYR A 355 1.82 -8.69 -10.39
C TYR A 355 1.12 -8.75 -11.76
N THR A 356 -0.20 -8.61 -11.79
CA THR A 356 -1.00 -8.61 -13.03
C THR A 356 -0.76 -7.37 -13.90
N GLY A 357 -0.27 -6.26 -13.33
CA GLY A 357 -0.15 -5.01 -14.07
C GLY A 357 0.09 -3.80 -13.19
N ILE A 358 0.54 -2.71 -13.82
CA ILE A 358 0.63 -1.39 -13.20
C ILE A 358 -0.27 -0.44 -13.97
N TYR A 359 -1.48 -0.23 -13.48
CA TYR A 359 -2.53 0.44 -14.25
C TYR A 359 -3.49 1.25 -13.38
N LYS A 360 -4.20 2.17 -14.02
CA LYS A 360 -5.12 3.09 -13.37
C LYS A 360 -6.57 2.64 -13.54
N ALA A 361 -7.30 2.51 -12.44
CA ALA A 361 -8.72 2.12 -12.42
C ALA A 361 -9.42 2.54 -11.12
N ASP A 362 -10.74 2.53 -11.12
CA ASP A 362 -11.54 2.43 -9.91
C ASP A 362 -11.63 0.96 -9.45
N ILE A 363 -11.75 0.72 -8.15
CA ILE A 363 -11.92 -0.61 -7.55
C ILE A 363 -13.26 -0.64 -6.82
N GLY A 364 -14.16 -1.53 -7.24
CA GLY A 364 -15.48 -1.72 -6.64
C GLY A 364 -15.47 -2.89 -5.65
N ILE A 365 -16.03 -2.66 -4.46
CA ILE A 365 -16.10 -3.62 -3.37
C ILE A 365 -17.56 -3.88 -2.99
N LYS A 366 -17.93 -5.15 -2.82
CA LYS A 366 -19.24 -5.58 -2.31
C LYS A 366 -19.07 -6.80 -1.41
N ASN A 367 -19.70 -6.81 -0.24
CA ASN A 367 -19.64 -7.87 0.77
C ASN A 367 -18.19 -8.26 1.12
N GLY A 368 -17.31 -7.26 1.17
CA GLY A 368 -15.88 -7.42 1.45
C GLY A 368 -15.04 -8.07 0.36
N MET A 369 -15.61 -8.29 -0.83
CA MET A 369 -14.93 -8.83 -2.00
C MET A 369 -14.70 -7.74 -3.05
N ILE A 370 -13.61 -7.85 -3.80
CA ILE A 370 -13.39 -7.06 -5.03
C ILE A 370 -14.35 -7.60 -6.09
N VAL A 371 -15.32 -6.79 -6.52
CA VAL A 371 -16.34 -7.20 -7.52
C VAL A 371 -16.15 -6.55 -8.89
N GLY A 372 -15.34 -5.50 -8.98
CA GLY A 372 -15.02 -4.86 -10.25
C GLY A 372 -13.73 -4.05 -10.18
N ILE A 373 -12.99 -4.04 -11.28
CA ILE A 373 -11.83 -3.18 -11.50
C ILE A 373 -12.02 -2.56 -12.89
N GLY A 374 -12.14 -1.24 -12.96
CA GLY A 374 -12.54 -0.57 -14.19
C GLY A 374 -12.92 0.88 -13.99
N LYS A 375 -14.04 1.30 -14.59
CA LYS A 375 -14.58 2.65 -14.42
C LYS A 375 -15.90 2.55 -13.65
N ALA A 376 -15.93 3.14 -12.46
CA ALA A 376 -17.13 3.23 -11.64
C ALA A 376 -17.98 4.46 -12.01
N GLY A 377 -19.16 4.58 -11.41
CA GLY A 377 -19.96 5.79 -11.45
C GLY A 377 -21.41 5.51 -11.81
N ASN A 378 -22.00 6.37 -12.64
CA ASN A 378 -23.42 6.29 -12.98
C ASN A 378 -23.61 6.04 -14.48
N PRO A 379 -24.12 4.85 -14.89
CA PRO A 379 -24.36 4.55 -16.30
C PRO A 379 -25.47 5.40 -16.93
N ASP A 380 -26.26 6.16 -16.15
CA ASP A 380 -27.25 7.10 -16.70
C ASP A 380 -26.62 8.30 -17.42
N VAL A 381 -25.41 8.70 -17.02
CA VAL A 381 -24.82 9.98 -17.45
C VAL A 381 -23.33 9.88 -17.84
N MET A 382 -22.72 8.71 -17.65
CA MET A 382 -21.31 8.45 -17.94
C MET A 382 -21.15 7.30 -18.91
N ASP A 383 -20.20 7.45 -19.83
CA ASP A 383 -19.82 6.35 -20.72
C ASP A 383 -18.89 5.36 -20.00
N GLY A 384 -18.90 4.11 -20.47
CA GLY A 384 -17.91 3.11 -20.08
C GLY A 384 -17.98 2.62 -18.63
N VAL A 385 -19.05 2.90 -17.88
CA VAL A 385 -19.21 2.36 -16.52
C VAL A 385 -19.23 0.84 -16.58
N THR A 386 -18.26 0.21 -15.93
CA THR A 386 -18.11 -1.24 -15.91
C THR A 386 -19.35 -1.87 -15.25
N GLN A 387 -19.83 -2.99 -15.81
CA GLN A 387 -20.97 -3.72 -15.26
C GLN A 387 -20.71 -4.08 -13.78
N GLY A 388 -21.66 -3.78 -12.90
CA GLY A 388 -21.54 -4.01 -11.46
C GLY A 388 -20.73 -2.95 -10.70
N MET A 389 -20.25 -1.88 -11.34
CA MET A 389 -19.50 -0.80 -10.70
C MET A 389 -20.32 0.48 -10.54
N ILE A 390 -21.60 0.33 -10.18
CA ILE A 390 -22.51 1.46 -9.95
C ILE A 390 -22.23 2.06 -8.58
N VAL A 391 -22.04 3.38 -8.56
CA VAL A 391 -22.01 4.17 -7.31
C VAL A 391 -23.44 4.61 -7.01
N GLY A 392 -24.01 4.12 -5.91
CA GLY A 392 -25.36 4.45 -5.46
C GLY A 392 -25.37 5.24 -4.16
N SER A 393 -26.55 5.43 -3.56
CA SER A 393 -26.68 6.06 -2.25
C SER A 393 -26.11 5.23 -1.09
N CYS A 394 -25.88 3.94 -1.31
CA CYS A 394 -25.35 2.98 -0.34
C CYS A 394 -23.84 2.73 -0.51
N THR A 395 -23.16 3.52 -1.35
CA THR A 395 -21.74 3.36 -1.66
C THR A 395 -20.89 4.38 -0.90
N ASP A 396 -19.93 3.92 -0.10
CA ASP A 396 -18.88 4.75 0.50
C ASP A 396 -17.68 4.93 -0.47
N VAL A 397 -16.84 5.93 -0.23
CA VAL A 397 -15.75 6.31 -1.14
C VAL A 397 -14.41 6.40 -0.42
N ILE A 398 -13.41 5.70 -0.96
CA ILE A 398 -12.00 5.90 -0.63
C ILE A 398 -11.33 6.63 -1.81
N ALA A 399 -10.73 7.79 -1.54
CA ALA A 399 -10.01 8.57 -2.55
C ALA A 399 -8.64 7.93 -2.84
N GLY A 400 -8.49 7.37 -4.04
CA GLY A 400 -7.24 6.79 -4.54
C GLY A 400 -6.47 7.71 -5.48
N GLU A 401 -6.99 8.89 -5.82
CA GLU A 401 -6.28 9.85 -6.67
C GLU A 401 -4.90 10.21 -6.09
N GLY A 402 -3.86 10.02 -6.90
CA GLY A 402 -2.48 10.26 -6.49
C GLY A 402 -1.93 9.23 -5.47
N LYS A 403 -2.64 8.13 -5.22
CA LYS A 403 -2.20 7.02 -4.36
C LYS A 403 -1.88 5.77 -5.18
N ILE A 404 -0.97 4.96 -4.66
CA ILE A 404 -0.67 3.61 -5.15
C ILE A 404 -1.46 2.61 -4.30
N ILE A 405 -2.12 1.65 -4.94
CA ILE A 405 -2.91 0.62 -4.28
C ILE A 405 -2.28 -0.73 -4.60
N THR A 406 -1.95 -1.49 -3.55
CA THR A 406 -1.44 -2.86 -3.67
C THR A 406 -2.39 -3.82 -2.98
N ALA A 407 -2.24 -5.12 -3.25
CA ALA A 407 -2.76 -6.12 -2.33
C ALA A 407 -2.09 -5.98 -0.95
N GLY A 408 -2.78 -6.40 0.11
CA GLY A 408 -2.16 -6.61 1.40
C GLY A 408 -1.10 -7.69 1.33
N GLY A 409 0.04 -7.46 1.99
CA GLY A 409 1.15 -8.41 1.99
C GLY A 409 0.85 -9.65 2.82
N LEU A 410 1.51 -10.75 2.47
CA LEU A 410 1.44 -12.05 3.11
C LEU A 410 2.83 -12.38 3.65
N ASP A 411 2.93 -12.51 4.97
CA ASP A 411 4.15 -13.00 5.61
C ASP A 411 3.93 -14.47 6.01
N THR A 412 4.62 -15.37 5.34
CA THR A 412 4.45 -16.82 5.53
C THR A 412 5.57 -17.44 6.33
N HIS A 413 6.38 -16.68 7.07
CA HIS A 413 7.36 -17.23 8.02
C HIS A 413 7.27 -16.52 9.38
N ILE A 414 6.13 -16.68 10.06
CA ILE A 414 5.86 -16.04 11.36
C ILE A 414 6.09 -16.99 12.52
N HIS A 415 6.94 -16.58 13.46
CA HIS A 415 6.99 -17.18 14.80
C HIS A 415 6.01 -16.45 15.70
N TYR A 416 4.92 -17.10 16.11
CA TYR A 416 3.90 -16.52 17.01
C TYR A 416 4.42 -16.42 18.46
N ILE A 417 5.45 -15.60 18.66
CA ILE A 417 6.13 -15.33 19.93
C ILE A 417 5.30 -14.37 20.77
N CYS A 418 4.70 -13.35 20.17
CA CYS A 418 3.84 -12.40 20.87
C CYS A 418 2.75 -11.80 19.95
N PRO A 419 1.57 -11.44 20.49
CA PRO A 419 0.48 -10.88 19.69
C PRO A 419 0.80 -9.49 19.10
N GLN A 420 1.78 -8.78 19.65
CA GLN A 420 2.17 -7.44 19.20
C GLN A 420 2.64 -7.43 17.74
N GLN A 421 3.21 -8.54 17.27
CA GLN A 421 3.64 -8.73 15.89
C GLN A 421 2.51 -8.46 14.88
N ALA A 422 1.26 -8.79 15.23
CA ALA A 422 0.13 -8.56 14.32
C ALA A 422 -0.15 -7.07 14.10
N TYR A 423 0.08 -6.23 15.11
CA TYR A 423 -0.08 -4.78 15.00
C TYR A 423 1.05 -4.15 14.20
N GLU A 424 2.28 -4.61 14.41
CA GLU A 424 3.45 -4.21 13.62
C GLU A 424 3.24 -4.57 12.13
N ALA A 425 2.90 -5.83 11.86
CA ALA A 425 2.65 -6.36 10.53
C ALA A 425 1.56 -5.56 9.79
N VAL A 426 0.38 -5.39 10.39
CA VAL A 426 -0.71 -4.63 9.74
C VAL A 426 -0.36 -3.16 9.53
N SER A 427 0.37 -2.53 10.45
CA SER A 427 0.82 -1.15 10.28
C SER A 427 1.80 -0.96 9.10
N SER A 428 2.50 -2.03 8.70
CA SER A 428 3.42 -2.06 7.55
C SER A 428 2.76 -2.47 6.22
N GLY A 429 1.47 -2.82 6.24
CA GLY A 429 0.72 -3.26 5.06
C GLY A 429 0.63 -4.78 4.88
N ILE A 430 1.03 -5.59 5.88
CA ILE A 430 0.80 -7.04 5.89
C ILE A 430 -0.62 -7.33 6.41
N THR A 431 -1.43 -8.02 5.61
CA THR A 431 -2.82 -8.36 5.99
C THR A 431 -3.02 -9.83 6.33
N THR A 432 -1.99 -10.66 6.11
CA THR A 432 -2.04 -12.11 6.33
C THR A 432 -0.71 -12.59 6.91
N MET A 433 -0.79 -13.40 7.95
CA MET A 433 0.35 -14.00 8.64
C MET A 433 0.17 -15.52 8.66
N LEU A 434 1.20 -16.26 8.26
CA LEU A 434 1.27 -17.71 8.39
C LEU A 434 2.56 -18.14 9.08
N GLY A 435 2.43 -19.06 10.03
CA GLY A 435 3.55 -19.70 10.70
C GLY A 435 3.07 -20.44 11.95
N GLY A 436 3.88 -20.55 12.99
CA GLY A 436 3.55 -21.36 14.15
C GLY A 436 4.16 -20.83 15.44
N GLY A 437 3.58 -21.25 16.56
CA GLY A 437 4.03 -20.85 17.89
C GLY A 437 2.96 -20.91 18.96
N THR A 438 3.37 -20.76 20.21
CA THR A 438 2.50 -20.77 21.41
C THR A 438 2.92 -19.71 22.43
N GLY A 439 3.44 -18.57 21.98
CA GLY A 439 4.07 -17.56 22.82
C GLY A 439 5.59 -17.77 22.95
N PRO A 440 6.28 -17.07 23.89
CA PRO A 440 7.74 -17.01 23.95
C PRO A 440 8.37 -18.26 24.62
N SER A 441 7.99 -19.45 24.17
CA SER A 441 8.62 -20.72 24.56
C SER A 441 9.90 -20.95 23.76
N ALA A 442 10.85 -21.73 24.28
CA ALA A 442 12.06 -22.08 23.54
C ALA A 442 11.74 -22.69 22.15
N GLY A 443 10.72 -23.55 22.08
CA GLY A 443 10.30 -24.16 20.81
C GLY A 443 9.76 -23.15 19.80
N THR A 444 8.99 -22.14 20.24
CA THR A 444 8.45 -21.09 19.35
C THR A 444 9.48 -20.04 18.99
N SER A 445 10.36 -19.68 19.92
CA SER A 445 11.47 -18.75 19.67
C SER A 445 12.46 -19.31 18.64
N ALA A 446 12.52 -20.63 18.48
CA ALA A 446 13.35 -21.29 17.48
C ALA A 446 12.58 -21.74 16.23
N THR A 447 11.30 -22.14 16.35
CA THR A 447 10.59 -22.84 15.26
C THR A 447 9.16 -22.36 15.08
N THR A 448 8.71 -22.28 13.82
CA THR A 448 7.33 -22.00 13.41
C THR A 448 6.41 -23.22 13.60
N CYS A 449 6.30 -23.71 14.83
CA CYS A 449 5.48 -24.89 15.18
C CYS A 449 4.48 -24.58 16.30
N THR A 450 3.21 -24.91 16.08
CA THR A 450 2.19 -25.04 17.14
C THR A 450 1.90 -26.54 17.37
N PRO A 451 2.57 -27.19 18.32
CA PRO A 451 2.54 -28.65 18.45
C PRO A 451 1.25 -29.16 19.10
N GLY A 452 0.61 -30.14 18.46
CA GLY A 452 -0.50 -30.90 19.03
C GLY A 452 -1.87 -30.20 18.97
N ALA A 453 -2.94 -30.98 19.15
CA ALA A 453 -4.31 -30.53 18.91
C ALA A 453 -4.83 -29.48 19.91
N ASN A 454 -4.44 -29.58 21.20
CA ASN A 454 -4.91 -28.66 22.23
C ASN A 454 -4.36 -27.25 22.03
N LEU A 455 -3.05 -27.13 21.80
CA LEU A 455 -2.39 -25.85 21.55
C LEU A 455 -2.82 -25.26 20.20
N MET A 456 -3.08 -26.09 19.18
CA MET A 456 -3.67 -25.64 17.92
C MET A 456 -5.02 -24.95 18.13
N ARG A 457 -5.94 -25.58 18.88
CA ARG A 457 -7.23 -24.97 19.24
C ARG A 457 -7.05 -23.65 19.98
N GLU A 458 -6.22 -23.62 21.01
CA GLU A 458 -6.02 -22.44 21.86
C GLU A 458 -5.40 -21.28 21.08
N MET A 459 -4.45 -21.56 20.18
CA MET A 459 -3.87 -20.54 19.32
C MET A 459 -4.86 -20.03 18.26
N LEU A 460 -5.68 -20.90 17.66
CA LEU A 460 -6.76 -20.46 16.77
C LEU A 460 -7.73 -19.52 17.49
N GLN A 461 -8.09 -19.83 18.75
CA GLN A 461 -8.96 -18.99 19.58
C GLN A 461 -8.27 -17.67 19.96
N ALA A 462 -6.99 -17.68 20.31
CA ALA A 462 -6.23 -16.47 20.62
C ALA A 462 -6.06 -15.56 19.40
N CYS A 463 -5.79 -16.14 18.23
CA CYS A 463 -5.63 -15.42 16.97
C CYS A 463 -6.96 -14.91 16.38
N ASP A 464 -8.11 -15.33 16.92
CA ASP A 464 -9.45 -14.91 16.49
C ASP A 464 -9.69 -13.39 16.70
N GLU A 465 -8.89 -12.72 17.54
CA GLU A 465 -9.01 -11.28 17.82
C GLU A 465 -8.05 -10.41 17.00
N LEU A 466 -7.04 -11.00 16.37
CA LEU A 466 -5.96 -10.25 15.73
C LEU A 466 -6.43 -9.57 14.42
N PRO A 467 -5.91 -8.38 14.05
CA PRO A 467 -6.43 -7.58 12.93
C PRO A 467 -5.97 -8.05 11.52
N VAL A 468 -5.64 -9.32 11.37
CA VAL A 468 -5.10 -9.92 10.14
C VAL A 468 -5.71 -11.29 9.87
N ASN A 469 -5.58 -11.77 8.63
CA ASN A 469 -5.79 -13.17 8.32
C ASN A 469 -4.66 -14.01 8.93
N ILE A 470 -4.97 -15.23 9.39
CA ILE A 470 -4.03 -16.08 10.12
C ILE A 470 -4.08 -17.50 9.55
N GLY A 471 -2.91 -18.12 9.34
CA GLY A 471 -2.77 -19.57 9.15
C GLY A 471 -1.74 -20.13 10.13
N ILE A 472 -2.02 -21.30 10.72
CA ILE A 472 -1.14 -21.89 11.75
C ILE A 472 -0.53 -23.20 11.25
N THR A 473 0.78 -23.36 11.44
CA THR A 473 1.53 -24.56 11.10
C THR A 473 1.76 -25.45 12.32
N GLY A 474 1.59 -26.76 12.13
CA GLY A 474 1.97 -27.79 13.10
C GLY A 474 3.44 -28.15 13.00
N LYS A 475 3.91 -29.03 13.90
CA LYS A 475 5.25 -29.62 13.83
C LYS A 475 5.23 -30.82 12.89
N GLY A 476 6.12 -30.81 11.89
CA GLY A 476 6.29 -31.86 10.89
C GLY A 476 7.35 -32.92 11.23
N ASN A 477 8.15 -32.69 12.28
CA ASN A 477 9.25 -33.58 12.67
C ASN A 477 8.75 -34.83 13.42
N ASP A 478 8.24 -35.80 12.69
CA ASP A 478 7.95 -37.16 13.18
C ASP A 478 8.23 -38.15 12.04
N SER A 479 8.79 -39.31 12.36
CA SER A 479 9.02 -40.37 11.36
C SER A 479 7.78 -41.26 11.15
N ALA A 480 6.71 -41.01 11.90
CA ALA A 480 5.41 -41.67 11.78
C ALA A 480 4.28 -40.65 11.51
N PRO A 481 3.27 -41.00 10.71
CA PRO A 481 2.28 -40.03 10.22
C PRO A 481 1.16 -39.68 11.21
N GLU A 482 0.95 -40.47 12.27
CA GLU A 482 -0.23 -40.40 13.13
C GLU A 482 -0.37 -39.04 13.83
N ALA A 483 0.69 -38.60 14.53
CA ALA A 483 0.68 -37.32 15.23
C ALA A 483 0.63 -36.11 14.27
N LEU A 484 1.18 -36.27 13.07
CA LEU A 484 1.12 -35.23 12.03
C LEU A 484 -0.32 -35.04 11.55
N ARG A 485 -1.05 -36.14 11.26
CA ARG A 485 -2.48 -36.09 10.88
C ARG A 485 -3.33 -35.45 11.97
N GLU A 486 -3.08 -35.75 13.24
CA GLU A 486 -3.84 -35.18 14.35
C GLU A 486 -3.76 -33.65 14.39
N GLN A 487 -2.58 -33.08 14.14
CA GLN A 487 -2.36 -31.63 14.08
C GLN A 487 -3.09 -30.98 12.91
N VAL A 488 -3.02 -31.59 11.72
CA VAL A 488 -3.73 -31.09 10.53
C VAL A 488 -5.24 -31.15 10.74
N LEU A 489 -5.77 -32.24 11.29
CA LEU A 489 -7.19 -32.36 11.68
C LEU A 489 -7.57 -31.28 12.71
N ALA A 490 -6.71 -30.97 13.67
CA ALA A 490 -6.95 -29.95 14.68
C ALA A 490 -6.94 -28.51 14.13
N GLY A 491 -6.52 -28.30 12.88
CA GLY A 491 -6.61 -26.99 12.23
C GLY A 491 -5.31 -26.49 11.61
N ALA A 492 -4.19 -27.23 11.73
CA ALA A 492 -2.96 -26.82 11.06
C ALA A 492 -3.17 -26.76 9.54
N CYS A 493 -2.83 -25.63 8.90
CA CYS A 493 -2.92 -25.46 7.45
C CYS A 493 -1.59 -25.73 6.73
N GLY A 494 -0.57 -26.18 7.47
CA GLY A 494 0.74 -26.59 7.00
C GLY A 494 1.54 -27.27 8.12
N LEU A 495 2.67 -27.87 7.77
CA LEU A 495 3.58 -28.50 8.74
C LEU A 495 5.01 -27.98 8.53
N LYS A 496 5.68 -27.59 9.62
CA LYS A 496 7.09 -27.16 9.61
C LYS A 496 8.01 -28.30 10.03
N LEU A 497 8.95 -28.66 9.16
CA LEU A 497 10.15 -29.43 9.49
C LEU A 497 11.27 -28.46 9.92
N HIS A 498 11.88 -28.72 11.07
CA HIS A 498 12.98 -27.90 11.59
C HIS A 498 14.13 -28.75 12.13
N GLU A 499 15.38 -28.31 11.94
CA GLU A 499 16.57 -29.06 12.39
C GLU A 499 16.64 -29.22 13.92
N ASP A 500 16.25 -28.19 14.69
CA ASP A 500 16.13 -28.23 16.14
C ASP A 500 15.19 -29.35 16.66
N TRP A 501 14.30 -29.87 15.81
CA TRP A 501 13.45 -31.03 16.10
C TRP A 501 13.86 -32.28 15.29
N GLY A 502 14.90 -32.20 14.47
CA GLY A 502 15.43 -33.25 13.59
C GLY A 502 14.79 -33.24 12.20
N SER A 503 15.40 -32.52 11.24
CA SER A 503 14.99 -32.50 9.82
C SER A 503 15.60 -33.67 9.03
N THR A 504 15.44 -34.89 9.55
CA THR A 504 16.04 -36.10 8.98
C THR A 504 15.26 -36.60 7.75
N PRO A 505 15.88 -37.39 6.84
CA PRO A 505 15.20 -37.97 5.69
C PRO A 505 13.91 -38.74 6.03
N ALA A 506 13.86 -39.44 7.17
CA ALA A 506 12.69 -40.17 7.62
C ALA A 506 11.53 -39.24 8.01
N ALA A 507 11.82 -38.16 8.74
CA ALA A 507 10.83 -37.15 9.10
C ALA A 507 10.33 -36.36 7.88
N ILE A 508 11.24 -36.02 6.95
CA ILE A 508 10.91 -35.38 5.67
C ILE A 508 9.90 -36.25 4.89
N ASP A 509 10.18 -37.54 4.75
CA ASP A 509 9.34 -38.45 3.97
C ASP A 509 7.93 -38.61 4.57
N ALA A 510 7.85 -38.82 5.89
CA ALA A 510 6.59 -38.97 6.61
C ALA A 510 5.74 -37.67 6.57
N CYS A 511 6.37 -36.51 6.79
CA CYS A 511 5.70 -35.23 6.73
C CYS A 511 5.13 -34.94 5.34
N LEU A 512 5.94 -35.11 4.29
CA LEU A 512 5.48 -34.91 2.91
C LEU A 512 4.36 -35.88 2.52
N ALA A 513 4.38 -37.13 3.00
CA ALA A 513 3.29 -38.09 2.77
C ALA A 513 1.96 -37.60 3.39
N VAL A 514 1.99 -37.04 4.60
CA VAL A 514 0.81 -36.45 5.24
C VAL A 514 0.36 -35.17 4.54
N CYS A 515 1.29 -34.32 4.12
CA CYS A 515 0.98 -33.13 3.33
C CYS A 515 0.27 -33.48 2.01
N ASP A 516 0.75 -34.51 1.30
CA ASP A 516 0.12 -35.02 0.08
C ASP A 516 -1.29 -35.58 0.34
N GLU A 517 -1.46 -36.34 1.42
CA GLU A 517 -2.75 -36.91 1.84
C GLU A 517 -3.79 -35.81 2.17
N MET A 518 -3.36 -34.76 2.86
CA MET A 518 -4.28 -33.78 3.48
C MET A 518 -4.32 -32.42 2.78
N ASP A 519 -3.60 -32.26 1.66
CA ASP A 519 -3.50 -31.04 0.84
C ASP A 519 -3.10 -29.78 1.63
N VAL A 520 -2.06 -29.92 2.46
CA VAL A 520 -1.44 -28.80 3.20
C VAL A 520 0.02 -28.63 2.79
N GLN A 521 0.59 -27.44 2.95
CA GLN A 521 1.98 -27.21 2.55
C GLN A 521 2.97 -27.81 3.57
N CYS A 522 4.09 -28.33 3.06
CA CYS A 522 5.26 -28.71 3.86
C CYS A 522 6.27 -27.57 3.79
N LEU A 523 6.69 -27.06 4.94
CA LEU A 523 7.66 -25.98 5.09
C LEU A 523 8.89 -26.55 5.78
N ILE A 524 10.09 -26.21 5.31
CA ILE A 524 11.31 -26.83 5.82
C ILE A 524 12.42 -25.82 6.12
N HIS A 525 13.06 -26.05 7.26
CA HIS A 525 14.40 -25.62 7.62
C HIS A 525 15.24 -26.90 7.67
N THR A 526 16.24 -27.03 6.80
CA THR A 526 16.98 -28.29 6.59
C THR A 526 18.11 -28.49 7.61
N ASP A 527 18.75 -29.65 7.58
CA ASP A 527 19.82 -30.04 8.50
C ASP A 527 21.12 -29.24 8.24
N THR A 528 21.37 -28.16 8.97
CA THR A 528 22.57 -27.31 8.79
C THR A 528 23.84 -28.10 9.05
N LEU A 529 23.79 -29.00 10.03
CA LEU A 529 24.93 -29.79 10.50
C LEU A 529 25.33 -30.88 9.50
N ASN A 530 24.49 -31.17 8.51
CA ASN A 530 24.63 -32.31 7.62
C ASN A 530 24.69 -33.65 8.40
N GLU A 531 24.03 -33.73 9.55
CA GLU A 531 24.11 -34.88 10.46
C GLU A 531 23.58 -36.16 9.82
N SER A 532 22.43 -36.07 9.15
CA SER A 532 21.82 -37.20 8.43
C SER A 532 22.27 -37.32 6.97
N GLY A 533 23.03 -36.33 6.47
CA GLY A 533 23.51 -36.24 5.09
C GLY A 533 23.57 -34.81 4.57
N TYR A 534 24.15 -34.63 3.39
CA TYR A 534 24.23 -33.34 2.69
C TYR A 534 22.90 -32.96 2.00
N VAL A 535 22.89 -31.80 1.33
CA VAL A 535 21.70 -31.28 0.65
C VAL A 535 21.09 -32.27 -0.34
N GLU A 536 21.89 -33.09 -1.02
CA GLU A 536 21.41 -34.08 -1.98
C GLU A 536 20.61 -35.21 -1.30
N SER A 537 20.95 -35.56 -0.06
CA SER A 537 20.19 -36.55 0.73
C SER A 537 18.82 -36.02 1.11
N THR A 538 18.74 -34.75 1.51
CA THR A 538 17.48 -34.06 1.79
C THR A 538 16.63 -33.90 0.52
N VAL A 539 17.24 -33.52 -0.59
CA VAL A 539 16.58 -33.45 -1.90
C VAL A 539 16.04 -34.81 -2.34
N ALA A 540 16.82 -35.88 -2.18
CA ALA A 540 16.36 -37.23 -2.46
C ALA A 540 15.16 -37.64 -1.58
N ALA A 541 15.12 -37.20 -0.32
CA ALA A 541 14.00 -37.44 0.58
C ALA A 541 12.71 -36.69 0.16
N PHE A 542 12.82 -35.58 -0.58
CA PHE A 542 11.66 -34.90 -1.14
C PHE A 542 10.88 -35.78 -2.12
N LYS A 543 11.57 -36.66 -2.86
CA LYS A 543 10.96 -37.54 -3.89
C LYS A 543 10.09 -36.75 -4.88
N ASP A 544 10.61 -35.63 -5.36
CA ASP A 544 9.95 -34.68 -6.27
C ASP A 544 8.62 -34.08 -5.78
N ARG A 545 8.26 -34.26 -4.49
CA ARG A 545 7.05 -33.66 -3.91
C ARG A 545 7.26 -32.18 -3.63
N THR A 546 6.18 -31.40 -3.75
CA THR A 546 6.20 -29.96 -3.50
C THR A 546 6.66 -29.65 -2.08
N ILE A 547 7.59 -28.71 -1.92
CA ILE A 547 8.06 -28.27 -0.60
C ILE A 547 8.44 -26.79 -0.62
N HIS A 548 8.13 -26.09 0.47
CA HIS A 548 8.55 -24.70 0.69
C HIS A 548 9.83 -24.68 1.52
N THR A 549 10.96 -24.32 0.92
CA THR A 549 12.22 -24.08 1.64
C THR A 549 12.23 -22.66 2.19
N TYR A 550 12.25 -22.53 3.52
CA TYR A 550 12.47 -21.24 4.17
C TYR A 550 13.93 -20.80 4.05
N HIS A 551 14.15 -19.48 4.19
CA HIS A 551 15.47 -18.81 4.21
C HIS A 551 16.52 -19.54 3.38
N THR A 552 16.21 -19.72 2.09
CA THR A 552 16.87 -20.67 1.18
C THR A 552 18.36 -20.37 1.00
N GLU A 553 18.79 -19.13 1.25
CA GLU A 553 20.21 -18.77 1.26
C GLU A 553 21.03 -19.46 2.36
N GLY A 554 20.40 -19.75 3.51
CA GLY A 554 20.97 -20.59 4.57
C GLY A 554 21.48 -19.85 5.82
N ALA A 555 21.56 -18.52 5.87
CA ALA A 555 21.91 -17.81 7.11
C ALA A 555 20.86 -18.02 8.21
N GLY A 556 19.57 -18.01 7.83
CA GLY A 556 18.45 -18.41 8.69
C GLY A 556 18.42 -19.91 9.02
N GLY A 557 19.23 -20.72 8.32
CA GLY A 557 19.49 -22.13 8.58
C GLY A 557 19.20 -23.05 7.41
N GLY A 558 19.93 -24.16 7.35
CA GLY A 558 19.92 -25.13 6.26
C GLY A 558 21.34 -25.62 5.93
N HIS A 559 21.42 -26.68 5.12
CA HIS A 559 22.68 -27.38 4.79
C HIS A 559 23.82 -26.41 4.49
N ALA A 560 24.87 -26.46 5.31
CA ALA A 560 26.03 -25.61 5.14
C ALA A 560 27.04 -26.28 4.18
N PRO A 561 27.56 -25.57 3.16
CA PRO A 561 27.26 -24.18 2.79
C PRO A 561 26.21 -24.02 1.65
N ASP A 562 25.63 -25.12 1.15
CA ASP A 562 25.09 -25.20 -0.21
C ASP A 562 23.56 -25.38 -0.32
N ILE A 563 22.80 -25.16 0.76
CA ILE A 563 21.33 -25.19 0.74
C ILE A 563 20.73 -24.30 -0.34
N ILE A 564 21.38 -23.19 -0.69
CA ILE A 564 20.92 -22.26 -1.73
C ILE A 564 20.77 -22.93 -3.11
N SER A 565 21.43 -24.06 -3.35
CA SER A 565 21.33 -24.83 -4.60
C SER A 565 19.92 -25.31 -4.92
N VAL A 566 19.06 -25.52 -3.91
CA VAL A 566 17.70 -26.04 -4.09
C VAL A 566 16.78 -25.15 -4.95
N VAL A 567 17.17 -23.91 -5.24
CA VAL A 567 16.45 -23.03 -6.16
C VAL A 567 16.39 -23.57 -7.59
N GLU A 568 17.27 -24.51 -7.96
CA GLU A 568 17.27 -25.19 -9.26
C GLU A 568 16.15 -26.21 -9.44
N LEU A 569 15.51 -26.62 -8.33
CA LEU A 569 14.57 -27.73 -8.32
C LEU A 569 13.14 -27.29 -8.66
N PRO A 570 12.40 -28.06 -9.49
CA PRO A 570 11.06 -27.69 -9.93
C PRO A 570 9.98 -27.82 -8.85
N ASN A 571 10.18 -28.72 -7.89
CA ASN A 571 9.26 -29.00 -6.79
C ASN A 571 9.52 -28.10 -5.56
N VAL A 572 10.57 -27.28 -5.57
CA VAL A 572 10.91 -26.38 -4.47
C VAL A 572 10.30 -25.00 -4.69
N LEU A 573 9.70 -24.46 -3.63
CA LEU A 573 9.15 -23.10 -3.57
C LEU A 573 10.03 -22.26 -2.64
N PRO A 574 11.12 -21.64 -3.14
CA PRO A 574 12.11 -21.02 -2.28
C PRO A 574 11.67 -19.64 -1.78
N SER A 575 11.84 -19.40 -0.48
CA SER A 575 11.70 -18.08 0.13
C SER A 575 12.96 -17.63 0.85
N SER A 576 13.06 -16.32 1.04
CA SER A 576 14.04 -15.67 1.90
C SER A 576 13.39 -15.07 3.13
N THR A 577 14.18 -14.88 4.17
CA THR A 577 13.83 -14.07 5.34
C THR A 577 14.54 -12.73 5.25
N ASN A 578 14.06 -11.74 6.00
CA ASN A 578 14.36 -10.35 5.68
C ASN A 578 15.66 -9.74 6.25
N PRO A 579 16.34 -10.26 7.29
CA PRO A 579 17.51 -9.55 7.81
C PRO A 579 18.72 -9.56 6.87
N THR A 580 18.88 -10.60 6.05
CA THR A 580 19.95 -10.63 5.03
C THR A 580 19.66 -9.66 3.87
N ARG A 581 18.46 -9.05 3.82
CA ARG A 581 17.94 -8.38 2.64
C ARG A 581 18.05 -6.85 2.73
N PRO A 582 18.70 -6.21 1.74
CA PRO A 582 19.74 -6.77 0.88
C PRO A 582 21.08 -6.92 1.64
N TYR A 583 22.10 -7.44 0.97
CA TYR A 583 23.45 -7.49 1.52
C TYR A 583 24.00 -6.05 1.73
N THR A 584 24.32 -5.71 2.98
CA THR A 584 24.86 -4.40 3.39
C THR A 584 26.12 -4.56 4.24
N ARG A 585 26.79 -3.44 4.51
CA ARG A 585 28.03 -3.42 5.31
C ARG A 585 27.90 -4.05 6.71
N ASN A 586 26.74 -3.94 7.35
CA ASN A 586 26.54 -4.46 8.71
C ASN A 586 25.91 -5.85 8.74
N THR A 587 25.55 -6.41 7.58
CA THR A 587 24.78 -7.65 7.51
C THR A 587 25.53 -8.80 8.18
N LEU A 588 26.82 -9.01 7.89
CA LEU A 588 27.58 -10.14 8.43
C LEU A 588 27.75 -10.04 9.95
N ASP A 589 28.23 -8.89 10.43
CA ASP A 589 28.47 -8.66 11.85
C ASP A 589 27.19 -8.82 12.70
N GLU A 590 26.06 -8.30 12.20
CA GLU A 590 24.76 -8.44 12.85
C GLU A 590 24.31 -9.90 12.94
N HIS A 591 24.49 -10.68 11.86
CA HIS A 591 23.95 -12.03 11.78
C HIS A 591 24.73 -13.03 12.63
N LEU A 592 26.03 -12.84 12.79
CA LEU A 592 26.84 -13.72 13.65
C LEU A 592 26.32 -13.70 15.09
N ASP A 593 26.15 -12.50 15.66
CA ASP A 593 25.63 -12.35 17.03
C ASP A 593 24.16 -12.79 17.15
N MET A 594 23.33 -12.47 16.15
CA MET A 594 21.92 -12.86 16.13
C MET A 594 21.75 -14.39 16.13
N LEU A 595 22.51 -15.10 15.28
CA LEU A 595 22.48 -16.56 15.18
C LEU A 595 22.87 -17.19 16.51
N MET A 596 23.93 -16.70 17.15
CA MET A 596 24.38 -17.23 18.43
C MET A 596 23.31 -17.11 19.52
N VAL A 597 22.56 -15.99 19.55
CA VAL A 597 21.45 -15.81 20.50
C VAL A 597 20.27 -16.72 20.18
N CYS A 598 19.83 -16.78 18.93
CA CYS A 598 18.65 -17.55 18.52
C CYS A 598 18.81 -19.06 18.77
N HIS A 599 20.00 -19.60 18.52
CA HIS A 599 20.30 -21.03 18.70
C HIS A 599 20.92 -21.37 20.06
N HIS A 600 20.93 -20.44 21.02
CA HIS A 600 21.47 -20.65 22.37
C HIS A 600 22.93 -21.13 22.39
N LEU A 601 23.74 -20.62 21.45
CA LEU A 601 25.14 -20.97 21.30
C LEU A 601 26.03 -20.16 22.25
N SER A 602 27.21 -20.70 22.55
CA SER A 602 28.18 -20.10 23.46
C SER A 602 29.43 -19.65 22.72
N LYS A 603 29.80 -18.37 22.86
CA LYS A 603 31.11 -17.83 22.40
C LYS A 603 32.32 -18.50 23.07
N ASN A 604 32.10 -19.27 24.13
CA ASN A 604 33.14 -19.99 24.84
C ASN A 604 33.33 -21.44 24.33
N ILE A 605 32.50 -21.89 23.38
CA ILE A 605 32.58 -23.23 22.78
C ILE A 605 33.11 -23.06 21.34
N PRO A 606 34.32 -23.54 21.02
CA PRO A 606 34.90 -23.40 19.68
C PRO A 606 34.02 -23.98 18.56
N GLU A 607 33.36 -25.09 18.84
CA GLU A 607 32.45 -25.76 17.89
C GLU A 607 31.22 -24.91 17.57
N ASP A 608 30.67 -24.20 18.56
CA ASP A 608 29.53 -23.29 18.38
C ASP A 608 29.91 -22.08 17.52
N VAL A 609 31.12 -21.54 17.71
CA VAL A 609 31.65 -20.43 16.90
C VAL A 609 31.91 -20.90 15.47
N ALA A 610 32.55 -22.06 15.29
CA ALA A 610 32.78 -22.64 13.96
C ALA A 610 31.47 -22.93 13.21
N PHE A 611 30.44 -23.41 13.93
CA PHE A 611 29.10 -23.58 13.37
C PHE A 611 28.50 -22.25 12.90
N ALA A 612 28.55 -21.21 13.74
CA ALA A 612 28.04 -19.88 13.39
C ALA A 612 28.79 -19.27 12.17
N GLU A 613 30.12 -19.38 12.14
CA GLU A 613 30.96 -18.92 11.03
C GLU A 613 30.71 -19.68 9.74
N SER A 614 30.44 -21.00 9.81
CA SER A 614 30.07 -21.79 8.63
C SER A 614 28.71 -21.39 8.04
N ARG A 615 27.83 -20.81 8.86
CA ARG A 615 26.44 -20.48 8.50
C ARG A 615 26.27 -19.06 7.96
N ILE A 616 27.03 -18.09 8.47
CA ILE A 616 26.97 -16.70 8.02
C ILE A 616 28.04 -16.45 6.98
N ARG A 617 27.64 -16.45 5.70
CA ARG A 617 28.56 -16.38 4.56
C ARG A 617 28.26 -15.17 3.68
N ALA A 618 29.28 -14.38 3.37
CA ALA A 618 29.12 -13.20 2.51
C ALA A 618 28.70 -13.58 1.10
N GLU A 619 29.25 -14.68 0.60
CA GLU A 619 29.10 -15.16 -0.76
C GLU A 619 27.66 -15.60 -1.05
N THR A 620 27.05 -16.39 -0.16
CA THR A 620 25.66 -16.84 -0.34
C THR A 620 24.65 -15.71 -0.10
N ILE A 621 24.90 -14.81 0.87
CA ILE A 621 24.09 -13.61 1.10
C ILE A 621 24.12 -12.66 -0.11
N ALA A 622 25.28 -12.49 -0.74
CA ALA A 622 25.44 -11.73 -1.97
C ALA A 622 24.73 -12.43 -3.15
N ALA A 623 24.87 -13.75 -3.27
CA ALA A 623 24.18 -14.52 -4.29
C ALA A 623 22.65 -14.48 -4.15
N GLU A 624 22.14 -14.42 -2.92
CA GLU A 624 20.71 -14.27 -2.65
C GLU A 624 20.15 -12.96 -3.23
N ASP A 625 20.91 -11.86 -3.22
CA ASP A 625 20.49 -10.61 -3.90
C ASP A 625 20.31 -10.83 -5.40
N VAL A 626 21.26 -11.55 -6.01
CA VAL A 626 21.27 -11.86 -7.44
C VAL A 626 20.11 -12.79 -7.80
N LEU A 627 19.90 -13.86 -7.03
CA LEU A 627 18.87 -14.87 -7.25
C LEU A 627 17.46 -14.33 -7.04
N HIS A 628 17.27 -13.35 -6.15
CA HIS A 628 16.01 -12.62 -6.07
C HIS A 628 15.70 -11.88 -7.36
N ASP A 629 16.68 -11.17 -7.90
CA ASP A 629 16.49 -10.33 -9.08
C ASP A 629 16.40 -11.15 -10.36
N LEU A 630 17.01 -12.35 -10.41
CA LEU A 630 16.80 -13.35 -11.47
C LEU A 630 15.41 -14.01 -11.41
N GLY A 631 14.73 -13.93 -10.26
CA GLY A 631 13.49 -14.66 -10.02
C GLY A 631 13.71 -16.14 -9.73
N ALA A 632 14.89 -16.53 -9.23
CA ALA A 632 15.17 -17.87 -8.76
C ALA A 632 14.70 -18.07 -7.30
N ILE A 633 14.66 -17.00 -6.49
CA ILE A 633 13.96 -17.02 -5.21
C ILE A 633 12.59 -16.37 -5.36
N SER A 634 11.56 -17.04 -4.88
CA SER A 634 10.17 -16.77 -5.26
C SER A 634 9.39 -15.94 -4.25
N MET A 635 9.82 -15.91 -2.99
CA MET A 635 9.07 -15.30 -1.90
C MET A 635 9.99 -14.55 -0.91
N MET A 636 9.42 -13.52 -0.27
CA MET A 636 10.00 -12.78 0.85
C MET A 636 9.12 -13.00 2.09
N SER A 637 9.75 -13.21 3.24
CA SER A 637 9.09 -13.43 4.53
C SER A 637 9.89 -12.76 5.65
N SER A 638 9.37 -12.72 6.88
CA SER A 638 10.11 -12.09 7.98
C SER A 638 11.09 -13.02 8.65
N ASP A 639 10.60 -14.10 9.27
CA ASP A 639 11.21 -14.82 10.41
C ASP A 639 11.00 -14.13 11.77
N SER A 640 9.78 -13.64 12.01
CA SER A 640 9.48 -12.63 13.02
C SER A 640 10.02 -12.93 14.43
N GLN A 641 10.96 -12.11 14.91
CA GLN A 641 11.65 -12.24 16.22
C GLN A 641 12.48 -13.53 16.41
N ALA A 642 12.71 -14.31 15.35
CA ALA A 642 13.50 -15.53 15.35
C ALA A 642 14.52 -15.49 14.19
N MET A 643 15.31 -14.40 14.12
CA MET A 643 16.12 -14.01 12.96
C MET A 643 15.36 -13.25 11.86
N GLY A 644 14.41 -12.41 12.24
CA GLY A 644 13.56 -11.68 11.29
C GLY A 644 12.68 -10.60 11.88
N ARG A 645 12.12 -9.75 11.00
CA ARG A 645 11.39 -8.52 11.38
C ARG A 645 10.02 -8.43 10.69
N CYS A 646 8.92 -8.71 11.40
CA CYS A 646 7.57 -8.73 10.78
C CYS A 646 7.13 -7.42 10.11
N GLY A 647 7.59 -6.26 10.60
CA GLY A 647 7.28 -4.94 10.01
C GLY A 647 8.10 -4.57 8.77
N GLU A 648 9.05 -5.40 8.33
CA GLU A 648 10.02 -5.03 7.29
C GLU A 648 9.94 -5.91 6.02
N VAL A 649 8.98 -6.82 5.90
CA VAL A 649 8.85 -7.69 4.70
C VAL A 649 8.70 -6.86 3.40
N VAL A 650 7.78 -5.89 3.41
CA VAL A 650 7.58 -4.97 2.28
C VAL A 650 8.81 -4.10 2.08
N LEU A 651 9.34 -3.50 3.16
CA LEU A 651 10.51 -2.62 3.13
C LEU A 651 11.74 -3.30 2.50
N ARG A 652 12.10 -4.49 2.98
CA ARG A 652 13.28 -5.21 2.52
C ARG A 652 13.13 -5.70 1.09
N THR A 653 11.91 -6.04 0.66
CA THR A 653 11.64 -6.35 -0.75
C THR A 653 12.05 -5.20 -1.66
N TRP A 654 11.65 -3.97 -1.33
CA TRP A 654 11.93 -2.80 -2.16
C TRP A 654 13.38 -2.33 -2.04
N ASN A 655 14.01 -2.48 -0.86
CA ASN A 655 15.45 -2.23 -0.72
C ASN A 655 16.27 -3.18 -1.60
N THR A 656 15.91 -4.46 -1.67
CA THR A 656 16.61 -5.44 -2.53
C THR A 656 16.40 -5.15 -4.01
N ALA A 657 15.18 -4.78 -4.43
CA ALA A 657 14.93 -4.37 -5.81
C ALA A 657 15.72 -3.11 -6.20
N HIS A 658 15.77 -2.13 -5.30
CA HIS A 658 16.54 -0.90 -5.49
C HIS A 658 18.04 -1.19 -5.62
N LYS A 659 18.62 -1.93 -4.67
CA LYS A 659 20.05 -2.25 -4.69
C LYS A 659 20.43 -2.98 -5.99
N ASN A 660 19.65 -3.98 -6.38
CA ASN A 660 19.90 -4.71 -7.63
C ASN A 660 19.81 -3.78 -8.84
N LYS A 661 18.86 -2.84 -8.89
CA LYS A 661 18.83 -1.84 -9.95
C LYS A 661 20.11 -0.99 -9.99
N VAL A 662 20.54 -0.48 -8.85
CA VAL A 662 21.73 0.40 -8.76
C VAL A 662 22.98 -0.34 -9.20
N GLN A 663 23.17 -1.60 -8.78
CA GLN A 663 24.39 -2.35 -9.07
C GLN A 663 24.36 -3.05 -10.44
N ARG A 664 23.20 -3.50 -10.91
CA ARG A 664 23.06 -4.37 -12.09
C ARG A 664 22.35 -3.70 -13.28
N GLY A 665 21.78 -2.50 -13.09
CA GLY A 665 21.02 -1.80 -14.11
C GLY A 665 19.60 -2.34 -14.29
N PHE A 666 19.00 -2.05 -15.45
CA PHE A 666 17.69 -2.56 -15.82
C PHE A 666 17.73 -4.08 -16.05
N LEU A 667 16.64 -4.77 -15.73
CA LEU A 667 16.42 -6.14 -16.23
C LEU A 667 16.31 -6.13 -17.75
N GLU A 668 16.56 -7.27 -18.38
CA GLU A 668 16.44 -7.42 -19.85
C GLU A 668 15.04 -7.02 -20.33
N GLU A 669 14.00 -7.43 -19.59
CA GLU A 669 12.60 -7.15 -19.91
C GLU A 669 12.22 -5.66 -19.72
N ASP A 670 12.99 -4.92 -18.93
CA ASP A 670 12.80 -3.49 -18.67
C ASP A 670 13.70 -2.59 -19.54
N ALA A 671 14.69 -3.18 -20.21
CA ALA A 671 15.67 -2.45 -21.00
C ALA A 671 14.99 -1.64 -22.13
N GLY A 672 15.32 -0.34 -22.21
CA GLY A 672 14.77 0.58 -23.22
C GLY A 672 13.34 1.04 -22.96
N THR A 673 12.66 0.57 -21.90
CA THR A 673 11.27 0.97 -21.59
C THR A 673 11.16 2.30 -20.84
N GLY A 674 12.27 2.75 -20.24
CA GLY A 674 12.35 3.92 -19.37
C GLY A 674 11.74 3.71 -17.97
N ALA A 675 11.40 2.48 -17.60
CA ALA A 675 10.76 2.11 -16.34
C ALA A 675 11.23 0.72 -15.87
N ASP A 676 10.81 0.33 -14.66
CA ASP A 676 11.17 -0.91 -13.97
C ASP A 676 9.95 -1.82 -13.76
N ASN A 677 8.95 -1.73 -14.64
CA ASN A 677 7.66 -2.40 -14.45
C ASN A 677 7.82 -3.91 -14.24
N PHE A 678 8.70 -4.57 -15.00
CA PHE A 678 8.90 -6.00 -14.89
C PHE A 678 9.60 -6.36 -13.58
N ARG A 679 10.66 -5.64 -13.18
CA ARG A 679 11.28 -5.79 -11.85
C ARG A 679 10.26 -5.56 -10.74
N VAL A 680 9.47 -4.50 -10.82
CA VAL A 680 8.45 -4.19 -9.80
C VAL A 680 7.40 -5.30 -9.69
N LYS A 681 6.90 -5.84 -10.82
CA LYS A 681 5.99 -7.00 -10.83
C LYS A 681 6.65 -8.24 -10.25
N ARG A 682 7.93 -8.50 -10.57
CA ARG A 682 8.72 -9.59 -9.99
C ARG A 682 8.79 -9.49 -8.48
N TYR A 683 9.07 -8.30 -7.94
CA TYR A 683 9.27 -8.11 -6.50
C TYR A 683 7.97 -8.02 -5.70
N VAL A 684 6.92 -7.33 -6.19
CA VAL A 684 5.61 -7.32 -5.51
C VAL A 684 5.04 -8.73 -5.38
N SER A 685 5.28 -9.60 -6.37
CA SER A 685 4.85 -11.00 -6.34
C SER A 685 5.41 -11.77 -5.15
N LYS A 686 6.61 -11.42 -4.68
CA LYS A 686 7.35 -12.14 -3.62
C LYS A 686 6.67 -12.07 -2.26
N TYR A 687 5.90 -11.02 -1.97
CA TYR A 687 5.19 -10.87 -0.70
C TYR A 687 3.66 -10.82 -0.87
N THR A 688 3.14 -11.03 -2.08
CA THR A 688 1.69 -11.02 -2.35
C THR A 688 1.22 -12.36 -2.90
N ILE A 689 1.30 -12.56 -4.21
CA ILE A 689 0.68 -13.72 -4.88
C ILE A 689 1.48 -15.02 -4.68
N ASN A 690 2.82 -14.97 -4.64
CA ASN A 690 3.63 -16.19 -4.53
C ASN A 690 3.46 -16.85 -3.15
N PRO A 691 3.50 -16.12 -2.02
CA PRO A 691 3.14 -16.71 -0.73
C PRO A 691 1.71 -17.27 -0.72
N ALA A 692 0.75 -16.59 -1.36
CA ALA A 692 -0.63 -17.06 -1.44
C ALA A 692 -0.75 -18.37 -2.24
N LEU A 693 -0.02 -18.49 -3.35
CA LEU A 693 0.00 -19.70 -4.18
C LEU A 693 0.67 -20.85 -3.43
N ALA A 694 1.84 -20.60 -2.83
CA ALA A 694 2.58 -21.61 -2.08
C ALA A 694 1.76 -22.18 -0.91
N GLN A 695 0.95 -21.36 -0.25
CA GLN A 695 0.17 -21.77 0.93
C GLN A 695 -1.29 -22.15 0.62
N GLY A 696 -1.69 -22.24 -0.65
CA GLY A 696 -3.07 -22.61 -1.01
C GLY A 696 -4.13 -21.56 -0.67
N MET A 697 -3.73 -20.29 -0.51
CA MET A 697 -4.56 -19.15 -0.12
C MET A 697 -4.92 -18.22 -1.30
N ALA A 698 -4.29 -18.41 -2.46
CA ALA A 698 -4.42 -17.53 -3.63
C ALA A 698 -5.84 -17.41 -4.21
N HIS A 699 -6.76 -18.28 -3.79
CA HIS A 699 -8.16 -18.21 -4.18
C HIS A 699 -8.96 -17.11 -3.46
N LEU A 700 -8.44 -16.59 -2.34
CA LEU A 700 -9.07 -15.50 -1.58
C LEU A 700 -8.20 -14.24 -1.48
N VAL A 701 -6.87 -14.37 -1.46
CA VAL A 701 -5.96 -13.25 -1.19
C VAL A 701 -4.76 -13.24 -2.14
N GLY A 702 -3.85 -12.27 -1.96
CA GLY A 702 -2.54 -12.21 -2.62
C GLY A 702 -2.48 -11.37 -3.88
N SER A 703 -3.56 -10.73 -4.31
CA SER A 703 -3.54 -9.81 -5.46
C SER A 703 -4.79 -8.93 -5.56
N VAL A 704 -4.69 -7.85 -6.34
CA VAL A 704 -5.81 -6.97 -6.68
C VAL A 704 -6.56 -7.53 -7.87
N GLU A 705 -7.39 -8.56 -7.64
CA GLU A 705 -8.16 -9.26 -8.68
C GLU A 705 -9.63 -9.42 -8.27
N VAL A 706 -10.54 -9.35 -9.24
CA VAL A 706 -11.97 -9.58 -9.00
C VAL A 706 -12.20 -11.00 -8.46
N GLY A 707 -13.06 -11.13 -7.45
CA GLY A 707 -13.37 -12.39 -6.78
C GLY A 707 -12.50 -12.68 -5.56
N LYS A 708 -11.51 -11.84 -5.26
CA LYS A 708 -10.70 -11.92 -4.03
C LYS A 708 -11.23 -11.01 -2.93
N LEU A 709 -10.81 -11.25 -1.69
CA LEU A 709 -11.05 -10.35 -0.57
C LEU A 709 -10.47 -8.98 -0.87
N ALA A 710 -11.20 -7.93 -0.49
CA ALA A 710 -10.73 -6.56 -0.57
C ALA A 710 -9.76 -6.24 0.57
N ASP A 711 -8.64 -6.96 0.58
CA ASP A 711 -7.48 -6.76 1.43
C ASP A 711 -6.46 -5.91 0.67
N LEU A 712 -6.54 -4.59 0.86
CA LEU A 712 -5.87 -3.60 0.04
C LEU A 712 -5.09 -2.62 0.90
N VAL A 713 -3.96 -2.13 0.39
CA VAL A 713 -3.13 -1.15 1.07
C VAL A 713 -3.02 0.10 0.21
N VAL A 714 -3.28 1.25 0.82
CA VAL A 714 -3.21 2.55 0.15
C VAL A 714 -1.93 3.25 0.57
N TRP A 715 -1.12 3.59 -0.42
CA TRP A 715 0.18 4.24 -0.24
C TRP A 715 0.16 5.62 -0.84
N ASP A 716 0.65 6.59 -0.08
CA ASP A 716 1.20 7.78 -0.71
C ASP A 716 2.49 7.40 -1.46
N PRO A 717 2.70 7.81 -2.73
CA PRO A 717 3.88 7.45 -3.49
C PRO A 717 5.21 7.79 -2.78
N ALA A 718 5.26 8.87 -1.99
CA ALA A 718 6.46 9.26 -1.25
C ALA A 718 6.78 8.34 -0.06
N TRP A 719 5.77 7.60 0.41
CA TRP A 719 5.86 6.66 1.54
C TRP A 719 5.75 5.19 1.11
N PHE A 720 5.67 4.93 -0.19
CA PHE A 720 5.56 3.58 -0.73
C PHE A 720 6.70 2.69 -0.23
N GLY A 721 6.34 1.48 0.23
CA GLY A 721 7.29 0.51 0.75
C GLY A 721 7.70 0.71 2.22
N THR A 722 7.21 1.76 2.89
CA THR A 722 7.48 2.03 4.32
C THR A 722 6.19 2.08 5.13
N LYS A 723 5.53 3.24 5.18
CA LYS A 723 4.37 3.51 6.03
C LYS A 723 3.14 3.76 5.15
N PRO A 724 2.21 2.81 5.04
CA PRO A 724 0.98 3.02 4.26
C PRO A 724 0.09 4.08 4.91
N SER A 725 -0.74 4.74 4.10
CA SER A 725 -1.73 5.71 4.58
C SER A 725 -2.88 5.01 5.30
N LEU A 726 -3.39 3.92 4.73
CA LEU A 726 -4.37 3.03 5.37
C LEU A 726 -4.32 1.62 4.80
N VAL A 727 -4.84 0.67 5.59
CA VAL A 727 -4.97 -0.75 5.27
C VAL A 727 -6.44 -1.14 5.38
N VAL A 728 -6.95 -1.78 4.34
CA VAL A 728 -8.34 -2.26 4.21
C VAL A 728 -8.35 -3.78 4.40
N LYS A 729 -9.28 -4.29 5.20
CA LYS A 729 -9.56 -5.71 5.38
C LYS A 729 -11.00 -6.01 5.02
N SER A 730 -11.20 -6.85 4.00
CA SER A 730 -12.53 -7.18 3.46
C SER A 730 -13.40 -5.93 3.24
N GLY A 731 -12.83 -4.88 2.64
CA GLY A 731 -13.55 -3.64 2.31
C GLY A 731 -13.71 -2.62 3.44
N LEU A 732 -13.38 -2.97 4.69
CA LEU A 732 -13.43 -2.05 5.84
C LEU A 732 -12.02 -1.63 6.27
N ILE A 733 -11.83 -0.37 6.65
CA ILE A 733 -10.51 0.13 7.06
C ILE A 733 -10.09 -0.50 8.40
N ALA A 734 -8.94 -1.16 8.41
CA ALA A 734 -8.37 -1.86 9.54
C ALA A 734 -7.35 -1.03 10.32
N TYR A 735 -6.48 -0.31 9.61
CA TYR A 735 -5.46 0.55 10.17
C TYR A 735 -5.30 1.81 9.31
N ALA A 736 -4.97 2.94 9.92
CA ALA A 736 -4.70 4.19 9.19
C ALA A 736 -3.71 5.08 9.94
N GLN A 737 -2.96 5.90 9.19
CA GLN A 737 -2.27 7.07 9.75
C GLN A 737 -3.32 8.08 10.18
N MET A 738 -3.48 8.27 11.50
CA MET A 738 -4.55 9.06 12.09
C MET A 738 -4.01 10.00 13.18
N GLY A 739 -4.44 11.25 13.10
CA GLY A 739 -4.07 12.34 14.01
C GLY A 739 -4.68 12.24 15.42
N ASP A 740 -4.71 13.39 16.10
CA ASP A 740 -5.37 13.61 17.39
C ASP A 740 -6.88 13.29 17.28
N PRO A 741 -7.39 12.27 18.00
CA PRO A 741 -8.81 11.90 17.94
C PRO A 741 -9.79 12.98 18.45
N ASN A 742 -9.31 13.97 19.23
CA ASN A 742 -10.13 15.08 19.71
C ASN A 742 -10.14 16.28 18.73
N ALA A 743 -9.27 16.29 17.72
CA ALA A 743 -9.12 17.44 16.85
C ALA A 743 -10.34 17.68 15.96
N SER A 744 -10.46 18.91 15.46
CA SER A 744 -11.50 19.30 14.50
C SER A 744 -11.39 18.60 13.14
N ILE A 745 -10.19 18.11 12.78
CA ILE A 745 -9.89 17.38 11.55
C ILE A 745 -8.86 16.25 11.81
N PRO A 746 -8.85 15.16 11.03
CA PRO A 746 -8.08 13.95 11.34
C PRO A 746 -6.56 14.04 11.08
N THR A 747 -6.08 15.14 10.52
CA THR A 747 -4.68 15.36 10.11
C THR A 747 -3.84 16.10 11.17
N VAL A 748 -4.47 16.50 12.28
CA VAL A 748 -3.80 17.20 13.38
C VAL A 748 -2.84 16.27 14.12
N GLN A 749 -1.64 16.75 14.39
CA GLN A 749 -0.59 15.95 15.03
C GLN A 749 -0.92 15.59 16.50
N PRO A 750 -0.46 14.43 17.01
CA PRO A 750 0.38 13.44 16.33
C PRO A 750 -0.39 12.53 15.38
N VAL A 751 0.11 12.41 14.14
CA VAL A 751 -0.33 11.39 13.18
C VAL A 751 0.50 10.13 13.41
N ILE A 752 -0.17 9.05 13.82
CA ILE A 752 0.43 7.72 14.05
C ILE A 752 -0.45 6.63 13.44
N ALA A 753 0.10 5.43 13.22
CA ALA A 753 -0.68 4.28 12.79
C ALA A 753 -1.61 3.82 13.94
N ARG A 754 -2.92 3.78 13.69
CA ARG A 754 -3.92 3.39 14.69
C ARG A 754 -4.87 2.31 14.14
N PRO A 755 -5.34 1.39 15.00
CA PRO A 755 -6.43 0.49 14.64
C PRO A 755 -7.71 1.29 14.38
N MET A 756 -8.44 0.91 13.35
CA MET A 756 -9.71 1.50 12.95
C MET A 756 -10.87 0.54 13.31
N PHE A 757 -11.99 0.58 12.56
CA PHE A 757 -13.18 -0.20 12.91
C PHE A 757 -13.16 -1.66 12.46
N ALA A 758 -12.41 -2.03 11.40
CA ALA A 758 -12.42 -3.42 10.92
C ALA A 758 -11.98 -4.48 11.96
N PRO A 759 -10.98 -4.24 12.83
CA PRO A 759 -10.60 -5.18 13.88
C PRO A 759 -11.71 -5.47 14.89
N LEU A 760 -12.71 -4.57 15.01
CA LEU A 760 -13.89 -4.78 15.86
C LEU A 760 -14.96 -5.66 15.18
N VAL A 761 -14.75 -6.05 13.92
CA VAL A 761 -15.64 -6.91 13.13
C VAL A 761 -14.87 -8.16 12.71
N PRO A 762 -14.87 -9.25 13.52
CA PRO A 762 -14.04 -10.43 13.28
C PRO A 762 -14.20 -11.04 11.88
N ARG A 763 -15.41 -10.98 11.30
CA ARG A 763 -15.70 -11.52 9.95
C ARG A 763 -14.92 -10.82 8.81
N THR A 764 -14.27 -9.69 9.05
CA THR A 764 -13.40 -9.01 8.07
C THR A 764 -12.05 -9.71 7.87
N SER A 765 -11.73 -10.70 8.70
CA SER A 765 -10.50 -11.49 8.64
C SER A 765 -10.80 -12.98 8.57
N VAL A 766 -9.80 -13.73 8.08
CA VAL A 766 -9.90 -15.18 7.85
C VAL A 766 -8.95 -15.96 8.75
N LEU A 767 -9.41 -17.07 9.30
CA LEU A 767 -8.59 -18.16 9.85
C LEU A 767 -8.48 -19.25 8.79
N PHE A 768 -7.30 -19.43 8.22
CA PHE A 768 -6.99 -20.49 7.29
C PHE A 768 -6.63 -21.76 8.06
N VAL A 769 -7.34 -22.85 7.75
CA VAL A 769 -7.14 -24.19 8.34
C VAL A 769 -7.05 -25.24 7.23
N SER A 770 -6.75 -26.50 7.56
CA SER A 770 -6.86 -27.59 6.59
C SER A 770 -8.31 -27.88 6.20
N ARG A 771 -8.51 -28.38 4.98
CA ARG A 771 -9.81 -28.93 4.54
C ARG A 771 -10.31 -30.01 5.52
N ALA A 772 -9.42 -30.87 6.00
CA ALA A 772 -9.75 -31.95 6.93
C ALA A 772 -10.32 -31.43 8.27
N SER A 773 -9.85 -30.28 8.75
CA SER A 773 -10.38 -29.65 9.97
C SER A 773 -11.79 -29.09 9.78
N VAL A 774 -12.07 -28.52 8.60
CA VAL A 774 -13.41 -28.03 8.23
C VAL A 774 -14.38 -29.21 8.09
N GLU A 775 -14.04 -30.22 7.30
CA GLU A 775 -14.91 -31.36 6.99
C GLU A 775 -15.19 -32.24 8.22
N SER A 776 -14.23 -32.38 9.13
CA SER A 776 -14.43 -33.11 10.39
C SER A 776 -15.27 -32.35 11.43
N GLY A 777 -15.58 -31.07 11.20
CA GLY A 777 -16.28 -30.21 12.16
C GLY A 777 -15.42 -29.75 13.35
N ARG A 778 -14.12 -30.07 13.38
CA ARG A 778 -13.21 -29.66 14.46
C ARG A 778 -13.09 -28.14 14.56
N ALA A 779 -12.82 -27.45 13.45
CA ALA A 779 -12.72 -25.99 13.47
C ALA A 779 -14.02 -25.31 13.93
N ALA A 780 -15.18 -25.84 13.53
CA ALA A 780 -16.48 -25.34 13.97
C ALA A 780 -16.71 -25.52 15.48
N SER A 781 -16.15 -26.58 16.08
CA SER A 781 -16.28 -26.85 17.52
C SER A 781 -15.54 -25.84 18.42
N TYR A 782 -14.65 -25.01 17.85
CA TYR A 782 -13.82 -24.07 18.62
C TYR A 782 -14.48 -22.73 18.92
N GLY A 783 -15.66 -22.44 18.35
CA GLY A 783 -16.40 -21.21 18.63
C GLY A 783 -15.74 -19.93 18.09
N LEU A 784 -15.02 -20.04 16.96
CA LEU A 784 -14.29 -18.94 16.31
C LEU A 784 -15.25 -17.90 15.72
N ARG A 785 -14.93 -16.61 15.83
CA ARG A 785 -15.76 -15.50 15.32
C ARG A 785 -15.33 -15.04 13.93
N LYS A 786 -14.04 -15.18 13.58
CA LYS A 786 -13.52 -14.96 12.23
C LYS A 786 -14.13 -15.94 11.24
N ARG A 787 -14.07 -15.57 9.97
CA ARG A 787 -14.38 -16.49 8.88
C ARG A 787 -13.34 -17.61 8.86
N VAL A 788 -13.76 -18.88 8.79
CA VAL A 788 -12.85 -20.02 8.67
C VAL A 788 -12.85 -20.50 7.23
N GLU A 789 -11.67 -20.64 6.62
CA GLU A 789 -11.52 -21.09 5.23
C GLU A 789 -10.44 -22.17 5.11
N ALA A 790 -10.65 -23.11 4.20
CA ALA A 790 -9.69 -24.17 3.95
C ALA A 790 -8.60 -23.71 2.97
N VAL A 791 -7.33 -24.02 3.27
CA VAL A 791 -6.29 -24.01 2.24
C VAL A 791 -6.56 -25.11 1.21
N ARG A 792 -6.17 -24.87 -0.04
CA ARG A 792 -6.36 -25.83 -1.15
C ARG A 792 -5.31 -25.71 -2.24
N GLY A 793 -4.98 -26.83 -2.87
CA GLY A 793 -4.03 -26.89 -3.99
C GLY A 793 -2.57 -26.71 -3.57
N CYS A 794 -2.24 -27.01 -2.32
CA CYS A 794 -0.89 -26.86 -1.75
C CYS A 794 0.13 -27.83 -2.37
N ARG A 795 -0.37 -28.93 -2.95
CA ARG A 795 0.45 -30.04 -3.50
C ARG A 795 0.56 -30.02 -5.03
N ALA A 796 -0.24 -29.17 -5.68
CA ALA A 796 -0.24 -29.04 -7.14
C ALA A 796 0.67 -27.89 -7.63
N VAL A 797 1.06 -26.99 -6.73
CA VAL A 797 1.93 -25.84 -7.02
C VAL A 797 3.39 -26.27 -7.12
N SER A 798 4.11 -25.67 -8.05
CA SER A 798 5.52 -25.90 -8.34
C SER A 798 6.26 -24.56 -8.53
N LYS A 799 7.59 -24.61 -8.71
CA LYS A 799 8.39 -23.42 -9.02
C LYS A 799 7.88 -22.69 -10.27
N ARG A 800 7.33 -23.42 -11.25
CA ARG A 800 6.80 -22.85 -12.50
C ARG A 800 5.57 -21.97 -12.29
N ASP A 801 4.86 -22.18 -11.20
CA ASP A 801 3.65 -21.42 -10.87
C ASP A 801 3.97 -20.10 -10.15
N MET A 802 5.20 -19.94 -9.65
CA MET A 802 5.64 -18.72 -8.96
C MET A 802 5.73 -17.55 -9.95
N ARG A 803 4.79 -16.62 -9.83
CA ARG A 803 4.61 -15.50 -10.75
C ARG A 803 5.86 -14.65 -10.78
N PHE A 804 6.38 -14.42 -12.00
CA PHE A 804 7.63 -13.70 -12.29
C PHE A 804 8.90 -14.26 -11.62
N ASN A 805 8.81 -15.37 -10.90
CA ASN A 805 9.88 -15.91 -10.08
C ASN A 805 9.98 -17.44 -10.21
N SER A 806 9.91 -17.91 -11.44
CA SER A 806 9.95 -19.33 -11.82
C SER A 806 11.30 -19.79 -12.35
N ALA A 807 12.36 -18.98 -12.21
CA ALA A 807 13.67 -19.34 -12.73
C ALA A 807 14.27 -20.51 -11.93
N MET A 808 14.95 -21.42 -12.63
CA MET A 808 15.58 -22.62 -12.07
C MET A 808 16.97 -22.75 -12.69
N PRO A 809 17.89 -21.80 -12.40
CA PRO A 809 19.25 -21.88 -12.92
C PRO A 809 19.94 -23.12 -12.36
N ARG A 810 20.86 -23.71 -13.13
CA ARG A 810 21.72 -24.78 -12.61
C ARG A 810 22.69 -24.18 -11.60
N MET A 811 22.71 -24.72 -10.39
CA MET A 811 23.48 -24.17 -9.29
C MET A 811 24.79 -24.93 -9.10
N HIS A 812 25.82 -24.20 -8.69
CA HIS A 812 27.05 -24.75 -8.13
C HIS A 812 27.49 -23.88 -6.95
N VAL A 813 27.87 -24.50 -5.84
CA VAL A 813 28.43 -23.82 -4.67
C VAL A 813 29.78 -24.46 -4.38
N ASP A 814 30.85 -23.66 -4.40
CA ASP A 814 32.18 -24.14 -4.05
C ASP A 814 32.22 -24.48 -2.54
N PRO A 815 32.58 -25.72 -2.15
CA PRO A 815 32.53 -26.14 -0.75
C PRO A 815 33.60 -25.50 0.13
N GLU A 816 34.65 -24.91 -0.43
CA GLU A 816 35.73 -24.25 0.31
C GLU A 816 35.64 -22.73 0.24
N ARG A 817 35.27 -22.19 -0.93
CA ARG A 817 35.21 -20.74 -1.19
C ARG A 817 33.81 -20.16 -1.04
N TYR A 818 32.78 -21.01 -0.92
CA TYR A 818 31.35 -20.65 -0.88
C TYR A 818 30.87 -19.83 -2.09
N THR A 819 31.68 -19.76 -3.14
CA THR A 819 31.34 -19.06 -4.38
C THR A 819 30.13 -19.72 -5.01
N VAL A 820 29.09 -18.94 -5.25
CA VAL A 820 27.84 -19.41 -5.84
C VAL A 820 27.81 -19.08 -7.32
N GLU A 821 27.53 -20.06 -8.15
CA GLU A 821 27.31 -19.91 -9.59
C GLU A 821 25.89 -20.33 -9.97
N ALA A 822 25.27 -19.56 -10.86
CA ALA A 822 23.99 -19.87 -11.51
C ALA A 822 24.22 -19.92 -13.03
N ASP A 823 23.95 -21.08 -13.65
CA ASP A 823 24.22 -21.34 -15.07
C ASP A 823 25.67 -21.04 -15.50
N GLY A 824 26.63 -21.31 -14.59
CA GLY A 824 28.07 -21.05 -14.78
C GLY A 824 28.48 -19.58 -14.62
N MET A 825 27.58 -18.71 -14.18
CA MET A 825 27.85 -17.31 -13.87
C MET A 825 27.94 -17.09 -12.36
N VAL A 826 29.04 -16.49 -11.91
CA VAL A 826 29.23 -16.16 -10.48
C VAL A 826 28.19 -15.12 -10.03
N CYS A 827 27.43 -15.48 -9.00
CA CYS A 827 26.42 -14.64 -8.36
C CYS A 827 27.07 -13.77 -7.28
N THR A 828 27.67 -12.64 -7.66
CA THR A 828 28.28 -11.68 -6.73
C THR A 828 27.51 -10.37 -6.65
N ALA A 829 27.55 -9.73 -5.48
CA ALA A 829 27.00 -8.40 -5.22
C ALA A 829 27.80 -7.72 -4.10
N GLU A 830 28.22 -6.48 -4.31
CA GLU A 830 28.92 -5.71 -3.28
C GLU A 830 27.95 -5.30 -2.15
N PRO A 831 28.39 -5.21 -0.88
CA PRO A 831 27.55 -4.73 0.21
C PRO A 831 27.16 -3.27 0.00
N ALA A 832 25.86 -2.96 0.10
CA ALA A 832 25.41 -1.56 0.05
C ALA A 832 25.90 -0.77 1.26
N THR A 833 26.42 0.44 1.02
CA THR A 833 26.84 1.38 2.07
C THR A 833 25.68 2.21 2.61
N GLU A 834 24.66 2.41 1.78
CA GLU A 834 23.44 3.15 2.09
C GLU A 834 22.25 2.50 1.38
N LEU A 835 21.05 2.74 1.91
CA LEU A 835 19.79 2.31 1.31
C LEU A 835 18.75 3.42 1.43
N PRO A 836 17.84 3.54 0.45
CA PRO A 836 16.67 4.40 0.58
C PRO A 836 15.75 3.85 1.67
N LEU A 837 14.69 4.60 2.01
CA LEU A 837 13.64 4.12 2.93
C LEU A 837 14.14 3.78 4.37
N THR A 838 15.27 4.37 4.79
CA THR A 838 15.89 4.14 6.12
C THR A 838 15.69 5.35 7.06
N GLN A 839 16.77 6.01 7.49
CA GLN A 839 16.78 7.11 8.46
C GLN A 839 15.97 8.33 8.02
N ALA A 840 15.71 8.48 6.72
CA ALA A 840 14.86 9.55 6.21
C ALA A 840 13.34 9.29 6.42
N TRP A 841 12.94 8.05 6.76
CA TRP A 841 11.55 7.66 7.00
C TRP A 841 11.28 7.26 8.46
N TYR A 842 12.28 6.81 9.21
CA TYR A 842 12.13 6.30 10.59
C TYR A 842 12.83 7.18 11.62
N VAL A 843 12.28 7.21 12.84
CA VAL A 843 12.82 8.00 13.97
C VAL A 843 14.05 7.33 14.58
N TYR A 844 14.09 5.99 14.55
CA TYR A 844 15.14 5.14 15.10
C TYR A 844 15.58 4.10 14.08
#